data_AF-A0A7S0S9Y5-F1
#
_entry.id   AF-A0A7S0S9Y5-F1
#
_cell.length_a   1.000
_cell.length_b   1.000
_cell.length_c   1.000
_cell.angle_alpha   90.00
_cell.angle_beta   90.00
_cell.angle_gamma   90.00
#
_symmetry.space_group_name_H-M   'P 1'
#
loop_
_entity.id
_entity.type
_entity.pdbx_description
1 polymer ?
#
loop_
_entity_poly.entity_id
_entity_poly.type
_entity_poly.pdbx_seq_one_letter_code
_entity_poly.pdbx_strand_id
1 'polypeptide(L)'
;MAAAMEPAPGSLECQLATALAQADADGLNAEHLMEQMEQRYVSLAAEHSQAAGERDAVKTELASTRGDLSTSKAQTNTLEASVLQLTASAERLKAELREANASRRELVERVETKNLELGDKATTVAGYLTKVVAAAEERSRVEGQLREANNSRVAYESAKARMEQEAVLLQQHNDWLRAELGKKSEDLLAARKLSSTETLRGANALEDAKRDAASARRELAAAKEGAAAGTVRATRVAEELRNAREAAAKVEAHFDKELNTAKRLGELYRAQAEGRASKSVELEGVVQALRDHLSEVKEEAAAALAEAGRARGAAEKALGDAKANLDRTLAAAAGDTAYAANGNQLPAPTLSLANDGSPAAASGRAAGAMLAMQLPDASAAALRRDNLTMTELYTKYAEAADAWRKECAERRRLQATIDGMISELEQRAPLLGEQRAEYERAVAAYGEMRLRLEDATVAARRGEAEARGHAADRRHHERAAAGMEAQSRDLSRQVQLLLHEVSQLKGGARTPPPARATPAPAAGLDAAAVIASRLVDFRDIGEMQEQNRAQLEVIRKLSADQEDMGATLKAEYQAHLDKVQADSQARLEELEARRGKTQTMVEAIVRQRDMYKSLYASGAGPGGAANADTAALTLAAAAAA
;
A
#
# COMPACT_ATOMS: atom_id res chain seq x y z
N MET A 1 180.04 39.51 152.95
CA MET A 1 181.52 39.51 152.90
C MET A 1 181.94 39.02 151.52
N ALA A 2 182.89 39.63 150.82
CA ALA A 2 183.55 40.92 151.08
C ALA A 2 184.25 41.45 149.81
N ALA A 3 184.29 42.79 149.64
CA ALA A 3 185.23 43.58 148.83
C ALA A 3 185.30 43.33 147.29
N ALA A 4 185.52 44.33 146.41
CA ALA A 4 185.50 45.80 146.55
C ALA A 4 185.42 46.49 145.15
N MET A 5 185.24 47.82 145.16
CA MET A 5 185.46 48.81 144.08
C MET A 5 184.42 48.94 142.94
N GLU A 6 184.56 50.09 142.25
CA GLU A 6 183.68 50.85 141.35
C GLU A 6 183.58 50.24 139.92
N PRO A 7 182.75 50.73 138.96
CA PRO A 7 181.87 51.93 138.95
C PRO A 7 180.40 51.65 138.50
N ALA A 8 179.69 52.67 138.03
CA ALA A 8 178.23 52.70 137.82
C ALA A 8 177.72 52.12 136.47
N PRO A 9 176.56 51.42 136.48
CA PRO A 9 175.74 51.22 135.28
C PRO A 9 174.21 51.29 135.51
N GLY A 10 173.47 52.01 134.64
CA GLY A 10 172.00 51.94 134.54
C GLY A 10 171.46 50.63 133.91
N SER A 11 172.22 49.54 134.03
CA SER A 11 171.95 48.27 133.33
C SER A 11 170.77 47.51 133.90
N LEU A 12 170.55 47.57 135.22
CA LEU A 12 169.49 46.80 135.89
C LEU A 12 168.09 47.39 135.64
N GLU A 13 167.97 48.72 135.63
CA GLU A 13 166.70 49.39 135.29
C GLU A 13 166.31 49.15 133.83
N CYS A 14 167.29 49.17 132.92
CA CYS A 14 167.07 48.87 131.50
C CYS A 14 166.67 47.40 131.26
N GLN A 15 167.26 46.45 132.01
CA GLN A 15 166.88 45.04 131.97
C GLN A 15 165.46 44.80 132.54
N LEU A 16 165.08 45.50 133.60
CA LEU A 16 163.75 45.36 134.19
C LEU A 16 162.66 45.99 133.31
N ALA A 17 162.94 47.13 132.68
CA ALA A 17 162.05 47.76 131.71
C ALA A 17 161.86 46.93 130.43
N THR A 18 162.93 46.29 129.93
CA THR A 18 162.83 45.39 128.75
C THR A 18 162.10 44.09 129.07
N ALA A 19 162.28 43.52 130.27
CA ALA A 19 161.51 42.35 130.71
C ALA A 19 160.00 42.65 130.88
N LEU A 20 159.64 43.83 131.40
CA LEU A 20 158.25 44.29 131.45
C LEU A 20 157.65 44.44 130.04
N ALA A 21 158.34 45.15 129.15
CA ALA A 21 157.87 45.34 127.78
C ALA A 21 157.74 44.01 126.99
N GLN A 22 158.54 43.00 127.31
CA GLN A 22 158.38 41.64 126.77
C GLN A 22 157.16 40.91 127.35
N ALA A 23 156.93 40.99 128.66
CA ALA A 23 155.75 40.41 129.29
C ALA A 23 154.44 41.05 128.78
N ASP A 24 154.42 42.37 128.60
CA ASP A 24 153.29 43.09 128.03
C ASP A 24 153.05 42.71 126.56
N ALA A 25 154.12 42.53 125.77
CA ALA A 25 154.03 42.09 124.38
C ALA A 25 153.56 40.63 124.23
N ASP A 26 154.02 39.73 125.09
CA ASP A 26 153.55 38.34 125.13
C ASP A 26 152.11 38.23 125.64
N GLY A 27 151.70 39.09 126.58
CA GLY A 27 150.32 39.27 127.00
C GLY A 27 149.41 39.69 125.83
N LEU A 28 149.78 40.76 125.12
CA LEU A 28 149.05 41.22 123.93
C LEU A 28 149.03 40.18 122.80
N ASN A 29 150.10 39.41 122.59
CA ASN A 29 150.10 38.27 121.66
C ASN A 29 149.13 37.16 122.08
N ALA A 30 149.05 36.85 123.38
CA ALA A 30 148.13 35.84 123.91
C ALA A 30 146.67 36.30 123.81
N GLU A 31 146.37 37.55 124.16
CA GLU A 31 145.05 38.16 123.98
C GLU A 31 144.62 38.18 122.51
N HIS A 32 145.50 38.64 121.61
CA HIS A 32 145.21 38.68 120.18
C HIS A 32 145.03 37.27 119.57
N LEU A 33 145.76 36.26 120.06
CA LEU A 33 145.56 34.87 119.64
C LEU A 33 144.24 34.30 120.20
N MET A 34 143.85 34.66 121.43
CA MET A 34 142.54 34.32 121.98
C MET A 34 141.41 34.96 121.17
N GLU A 35 141.48 36.26 120.86
CA GLU A 35 140.51 36.94 119.98
C GLU A 35 140.43 36.27 118.60
N GLN A 36 141.56 35.91 117.97
CA GLN A 36 141.55 35.19 116.70
C GLN A 36 140.89 33.80 116.80
N MET A 37 141.05 33.10 117.93
CA MET A 37 140.39 31.80 118.13
C MET A 37 138.90 31.96 118.44
N GLU A 38 138.50 32.95 119.24
CA GLU A 38 137.10 33.26 119.51
C GLU A 38 136.37 33.71 118.23
N GLN A 39 136.98 34.57 117.41
CA GLN A 39 136.45 34.95 116.09
C GLN A 39 136.25 33.73 115.18
N ARG A 40 137.19 32.77 115.17
CA ARG A 40 137.06 31.50 114.44
C ARG A 40 136.00 30.57 115.00
N TYR A 41 135.84 30.52 116.33
CA TYR A 41 134.76 29.73 116.95
C TYR A 41 133.39 30.36 116.67
N VAL A 42 133.27 31.69 116.68
CA VAL A 42 132.06 32.41 116.30
C VAL A 42 131.74 32.21 114.81
N SER A 43 132.74 32.24 113.92
CA SER A 43 132.53 31.97 112.49
C SER A 43 132.12 30.52 112.23
N LEU A 44 132.81 29.52 112.82
CA LEU A 44 132.41 28.11 112.71
C LEU A 44 131.02 27.84 113.33
N ALA A 45 130.68 28.50 114.44
CA ALA A 45 129.35 28.38 115.05
C ALA A 45 128.27 28.97 114.16
N ALA A 46 128.54 30.12 113.53
CA ALA A 46 127.66 30.72 112.53
C ALA A 46 127.49 29.80 111.31
N GLU A 47 128.58 29.33 110.70
CA GLU A 47 128.59 28.38 109.58
C GLU A 47 127.85 27.09 109.92
N HIS A 48 128.09 26.50 111.08
CA HIS A 48 127.38 25.29 111.52
C HIS A 48 125.89 25.56 111.79
N SER A 49 125.52 26.73 112.31
CA SER A 49 124.12 27.13 112.48
C SER A 49 123.40 27.33 111.15
N GLN A 50 124.09 27.93 110.16
CA GLN A 50 123.59 28.08 108.80
C GLN A 50 123.43 26.72 108.11
N ALA A 51 124.48 25.89 108.11
CA ALA A 51 124.43 24.54 107.54
C ALA A 51 123.40 23.64 108.25
N ALA A 52 123.11 23.87 109.53
CA ALA A 52 122.01 23.21 110.23
C ALA A 52 120.64 23.69 109.72
N GLY A 53 120.45 25.01 109.58
CA GLY A 53 119.26 25.61 109.00
C GLY A 53 118.99 25.14 107.56
N GLU A 54 120.01 25.15 106.70
CA GLU A 54 119.96 24.65 105.32
C GLU A 54 119.60 23.16 105.27
N ARG A 55 120.27 22.33 106.07
CA ARG A 55 120.00 20.89 106.14
C ARG A 55 118.59 20.58 106.64
N ASP A 56 118.06 21.38 107.58
CA ASP A 56 116.73 21.17 108.13
C ASP A 56 115.63 21.78 107.23
N ALA A 57 115.93 22.85 106.49
CA ALA A 57 115.09 23.34 105.38
C ALA A 57 114.98 22.28 104.27
N VAL A 58 116.10 21.72 103.80
CA VAL A 58 116.10 20.62 102.80
C VAL A 58 115.36 19.38 103.32
N LYS A 59 115.40 19.07 104.63
CA LYS A 59 114.53 18.02 105.20
C LYS A 59 113.05 18.38 105.10
N THR A 60 112.66 19.63 105.37
CA THR A 60 111.24 20.04 105.24
C THR A 60 110.77 20.05 103.78
N GLU A 61 111.62 20.44 102.83
CA GLU A 61 111.34 20.35 101.39
C GLU A 61 111.27 18.90 100.90
N LEU A 62 112.15 18.02 101.39
CA LEU A 62 112.09 16.59 101.06
C LEU A 62 110.88 15.91 101.71
N ALA A 63 110.41 16.40 102.86
CA ALA A 63 109.18 15.94 103.49
C ALA A 63 107.92 16.43 102.74
N SER A 64 107.86 17.70 102.32
CA SER A 64 106.74 18.23 101.54
C SER A 64 106.65 17.57 100.17
N THR A 65 107.75 17.56 99.39
CA THR A 65 107.79 16.91 98.07
C THR A 65 107.50 15.40 98.12
N ARG A 66 107.85 14.71 99.21
CA ARG A 66 107.44 13.31 99.46
C ARG A 66 105.95 13.19 99.78
N GLY A 67 105.39 14.16 100.49
CA GLY A 67 103.94 14.32 100.68
C GLY A 67 103.21 14.53 99.35
N ASP A 68 103.68 15.48 98.55
CA ASP A 68 103.13 15.83 97.23
C ASP A 68 103.24 14.66 96.24
N LEU A 69 104.35 13.91 96.27
CA LEU A 69 104.49 12.67 95.50
C LEU A 69 103.50 11.59 95.97
N SER A 70 103.13 11.57 97.26
CA SER A 70 102.16 10.62 97.80
C SER A 70 100.71 11.03 97.50
N THR A 71 100.38 12.32 97.55
CA THR A 71 99.05 12.83 97.16
C THR A 71 98.85 12.73 95.65
N SER A 72 99.89 13.04 94.85
CA SER A 72 99.90 12.83 93.40
C SER A 72 99.69 11.35 93.04
N LYS A 73 100.37 10.41 93.73
CA LYS A 73 100.13 8.97 93.53
C LYS A 73 98.73 8.51 93.95
N ALA A 74 98.15 9.09 95.01
CA ALA A 74 96.76 8.83 95.35
C ALA A 74 95.79 9.38 94.28
N GLN A 75 96.11 10.53 93.69
CA GLN A 75 95.35 11.12 92.58
C GLN A 75 95.49 10.30 91.29
N THR A 76 96.67 9.81 90.91
CA THR A 76 96.80 8.91 89.74
C THR A 76 96.00 7.63 89.95
N ASN A 77 96.09 7.01 91.12
CA ASN A 77 95.35 5.77 91.41
C ASN A 77 93.82 5.97 91.39
N THR A 78 93.31 7.12 91.86
CA THR A 78 91.87 7.44 91.79
C THR A 78 91.43 7.80 90.37
N LEU A 79 92.28 8.47 89.58
CA LEU A 79 92.04 8.71 88.17
C LEU A 79 92.04 7.40 87.36
N GLU A 80 93.00 6.51 87.57
CA GLU A 80 93.04 5.16 86.96
C GLU A 80 91.78 4.36 87.32
N ALA A 81 91.35 4.37 88.58
CA ALA A 81 90.10 3.73 89.00
C ALA A 81 88.87 4.35 88.29
N SER A 82 88.83 5.68 88.09
CA SER A 82 87.76 6.34 87.36
C SER A 82 87.78 6.01 85.85
N VAL A 83 88.96 5.90 85.24
CA VAL A 83 89.14 5.47 83.84
C VAL A 83 88.71 4.02 83.64
N LEU A 84 89.00 3.13 84.60
CA LEU A 84 88.52 1.75 84.60
C LEU A 84 86.99 1.68 84.75
N GLN A 85 86.38 2.52 85.59
CA GLN A 85 84.91 2.60 85.69
C GLN A 85 84.26 3.17 84.41
N LEU A 86 84.84 4.20 83.81
CA LEU A 86 84.36 4.82 82.57
C LEU A 86 84.54 3.92 81.34
N THR A 87 85.61 3.13 81.27
CA THR A 87 85.78 2.13 80.21
C THR A 87 84.83 0.94 80.41
N ALA A 88 84.60 0.49 81.65
CA ALA A 88 83.61 -0.55 81.95
C ALA A 88 82.16 -0.10 81.63
N SER A 89 81.79 1.16 81.90
CA SER A 89 80.49 1.69 81.49
C SER A 89 80.38 1.89 79.98
N ALA A 90 81.47 2.34 79.32
CA ALA A 90 81.51 2.45 77.86
C ALA A 90 81.34 1.09 77.16
N GLU A 91 81.94 0.00 77.65
CA GLU A 91 81.72 -1.33 77.05
C GLU A 91 80.32 -1.89 77.33
N ARG A 92 79.69 -1.58 78.48
CA ARG A 92 78.27 -1.89 78.72
C ARG A 92 77.36 -1.18 77.71
N LEU A 93 77.51 0.13 77.57
CA LEU A 93 76.76 0.93 76.59
C LEU A 93 77.00 0.45 75.15
N LYS A 94 78.22 0.01 74.81
CA LYS A 94 78.51 -0.64 73.51
C LYS A 94 77.86 -2.01 73.37
N ALA A 95 77.67 -2.79 74.44
CA ALA A 95 76.95 -4.05 74.40
C ALA A 95 75.44 -3.83 74.19
N GLU A 96 74.84 -2.94 74.99
CA GLU A 96 73.45 -2.50 74.86
C GLU A 96 73.17 -1.93 73.46
N LEU A 97 74.08 -1.12 72.91
CA LEU A 97 73.97 -0.59 71.54
C LEU A 97 74.07 -1.68 70.45
N ARG A 98 74.82 -2.77 70.68
CA ARG A 98 74.87 -3.93 69.77
C ARG A 98 73.57 -4.72 69.82
N GLU A 99 73.01 -4.96 71.00
CA GLU A 99 71.74 -5.66 71.22
C GLU A 99 70.54 -4.86 70.68
N ALA A 100 70.51 -3.54 70.90
CA ALA A 100 69.54 -2.63 70.30
C ALA A 100 69.65 -2.59 68.76
N ASN A 101 70.86 -2.72 68.19
CA ASN A 101 71.01 -2.84 66.73
C ASN A 101 70.66 -4.23 66.18
N ALA A 102 70.83 -5.31 66.95
CA ALA A 102 70.41 -6.64 66.57
C ALA A 102 68.87 -6.74 66.53
N SER A 103 68.22 -6.39 67.63
CA SER A 103 66.75 -6.34 67.72
C SER A 103 66.12 -5.37 66.70
N ARG A 104 66.76 -4.23 66.40
CA ARG A 104 66.32 -3.34 65.31
C ARG A 104 66.41 -4.00 63.93
N ARG A 105 67.42 -4.84 63.65
CA ARG A 105 67.51 -5.60 62.38
C ARG A 105 66.41 -6.64 62.30
N GLU A 106 66.22 -7.44 63.36
CA GLU A 106 65.12 -8.41 63.41
C GLU A 106 63.74 -7.77 63.20
N LEU A 107 63.51 -6.58 63.78
CA LEU A 107 62.26 -5.84 63.56
C LEU A 107 62.11 -5.35 62.11
N VAL A 108 63.19 -4.93 61.46
CA VAL A 108 63.18 -4.57 60.03
C VAL A 108 62.91 -5.81 59.17
N GLU A 109 63.59 -6.93 59.40
CA GLU A 109 63.38 -8.19 58.67
C GLU A 109 61.95 -8.72 58.85
N ARG A 110 61.36 -8.59 60.05
CA ARG A 110 59.94 -8.91 60.32
C ARG A 110 58.97 -7.94 59.61
N VAL A 111 59.32 -6.68 59.45
CA VAL A 111 58.53 -5.71 58.67
C VAL A 111 58.64 -5.98 57.17
N GLU A 112 59.83 -6.28 56.66
CA GLU A 112 60.07 -6.61 55.24
C GLU A 112 59.33 -7.90 54.84
N THR A 113 59.44 -8.97 55.63
CA THR A 113 58.68 -10.21 55.40
C THR A 113 57.17 -9.99 55.48
N LYS A 114 56.68 -9.14 56.39
CA LYS A 114 55.25 -8.77 56.43
C LYS A 114 54.81 -7.89 55.26
N ASN A 115 55.68 -7.02 54.74
CA ASN A 115 55.41 -6.24 53.53
C ASN A 115 55.34 -7.14 52.29
N LEU A 116 56.20 -8.16 52.19
CA LEU A 116 56.11 -9.18 51.13
C LEU A 116 54.80 -9.97 51.24
N GLU A 117 54.45 -10.49 52.41
CA GLU A 117 53.16 -11.15 52.65
C GLU A 117 51.96 -10.27 52.30
N LEU A 118 52.02 -8.96 52.55
CA LEU A 118 50.98 -8.00 52.18
C LEU A 118 50.94 -7.74 50.67
N GLY A 119 52.09 -7.76 49.99
CA GLY A 119 52.19 -7.72 48.52
C GLY A 119 51.56 -8.95 47.85
N ASP A 120 51.84 -10.14 48.36
CA ASP A 120 51.23 -11.40 47.87
C ASP A 120 49.71 -11.43 48.10
N LYS A 121 49.26 -10.92 49.25
CA LYS A 121 47.83 -10.77 49.56
C LYS A 121 47.17 -9.69 48.67
N ALA A 122 47.86 -8.59 48.39
CA ALA A 122 47.35 -7.53 47.50
C ALA A 122 47.25 -8.00 46.04
N THR A 123 48.27 -8.70 45.52
CA THR A 123 48.25 -9.25 44.15
C THR A 123 47.22 -10.35 43.98
N THR A 124 47.05 -11.24 44.96
CA THR A 124 45.97 -12.25 44.91
C THR A 124 44.58 -11.62 45.03
N VAL A 125 44.37 -10.61 45.88
CA VAL A 125 43.11 -9.85 45.94
C VAL A 125 42.83 -9.13 44.62
N ALA A 126 43.81 -8.49 43.98
CA ALA A 126 43.66 -7.91 42.64
C ALA A 126 43.32 -8.98 41.58
N GLY A 127 43.92 -10.17 41.69
CA GLY A 127 43.62 -11.35 40.88
C GLY A 127 42.22 -11.94 41.10
N TYR A 128 41.59 -11.69 42.25
CA TYR A 128 40.18 -12.02 42.47
C TYR A 128 39.25 -10.91 41.98
N LEU A 129 39.59 -9.63 42.20
CA LEU A 129 38.81 -8.49 41.72
C LEU A 129 38.69 -8.48 40.18
N THR A 130 39.80 -8.71 39.47
CA THR A 130 39.79 -8.83 38.00
C THR A 130 38.91 -9.98 37.50
N LYS A 131 38.91 -11.13 38.17
CA LYS A 131 38.00 -12.26 37.87
C LYS A 131 36.54 -11.91 38.13
N VAL A 132 36.24 -11.18 39.21
CA VAL A 132 34.87 -10.72 39.53
C VAL A 132 34.38 -9.70 38.51
N VAL A 133 35.23 -8.77 38.05
CA VAL A 133 34.90 -7.82 36.97
C VAL A 133 34.63 -8.55 35.67
N ALA A 134 35.54 -9.42 35.21
CA ALA A 134 35.35 -10.20 33.98
C ALA A 134 34.08 -11.07 34.02
N ALA A 135 33.78 -11.68 35.18
CA ALA A 135 32.53 -12.44 35.37
C ALA A 135 31.27 -11.56 35.35
N ALA A 136 31.35 -10.31 35.84
CA ALA A 136 30.25 -9.35 35.77
C ALA A 136 30.04 -8.80 34.34
N GLU A 137 31.12 -8.56 33.59
CA GLU A 137 31.10 -8.18 32.18
C GLU A 137 30.49 -9.29 31.32
N GLU A 138 30.94 -10.53 31.49
CA GLU A 138 30.36 -11.70 30.80
C GLU A 138 28.89 -11.92 31.19
N ARG A 139 28.51 -11.75 32.45
CA ARG A 139 27.09 -11.82 32.86
C ARG A 139 26.27 -10.73 32.18
N SER A 140 26.77 -9.50 32.12
CA SER A 140 26.13 -8.38 31.42
C SER A 140 25.96 -8.66 29.92
N ARG A 141 27.00 -9.22 29.27
CA ARG A 141 27.00 -9.64 27.87
C ARG A 141 25.93 -10.71 27.60
N VAL A 142 25.86 -11.74 28.44
CA VAL A 142 24.88 -12.83 28.32
C VAL A 142 23.46 -12.34 28.63
N GLU A 143 23.27 -11.49 29.64
CA GLU A 143 21.97 -10.85 29.90
C GLU A 143 21.52 -9.96 28.73
N GLY A 144 22.45 -9.27 28.06
CA GLY A 144 22.19 -8.49 26.83
C GLY A 144 21.71 -9.39 25.69
N GLN A 145 22.48 -10.43 25.37
CA GLN A 145 22.11 -11.43 24.34
C GLN A 145 20.77 -12.12 24.65
N LEU A 146 20.46 -12.38 25.93
CA LEU A 146 19.16 -12.92 26.35
C LEU A 146 18.00 -11.93 26.11
N ARG A 147 18.21 -10.63 26.35
CA ARG A 147 17.21 -9.59 26.04
C ARG A 147 16.98 -9.47 24.54
N GLU A 148 18.03 -9.50 23.73
CA GLU A 148 17.96 -9.49 22.25
C GLU A 148 17.24 -10.73 21.71
N ALA A 149 17.58 -11.92 22.23
CA ALA A 149 16.90 -13.17 21.89
C ALA A 149 15.43 -13.17 22.30
N ASN A 150 15.08 -12.60 23.46
CA ASN A 150 13.69 -12.51 23.89
C ASN A 150 12.89 -11.47 23.07
N ASN A 151 13.49 -10.32 22.75
CA ASN A 151 12.88 -9.29 21.91
C ASN A 151 12.61 -9.81 20.48
N SER A 152 13.57 -10.51 19.89
CA SER A 152 13.38 -11.17 18.59
C SER A 152 12.35 -12.31 18.67
N ARG A 153 12.31 -13.10 19.75
CA ARG A 153 11.25 -14.11 19.96
C ARG A 153 9.86 -13.48 19.99
N VAL A 154 9.66 -12.38 20.73
CA VAL A 154 8.39 -11.64 20.77
C VAL A 154 8.05 -11.03 19.39
N ALA A 155 9.04 -10.54 18.65
CA ALA A 155 8.84 -10.07 17.29
C ALA A 155 8.35 -11.22 16.36
N TYR A 156 8.97 -12.40 16.42
CA TYR A 156 8.53 -13.58 15.68
C TYR A 156 7.15 -14.09 16.13
N GLU A 157 6.83 -14.07 17.42
CA GLU A 157 5.49 -14.39 17.94
C GLU A 157 4.43 -13.43 17.37
N SER A 158 4.72 -12.12 17.34
CA SER A 158 3.82 -11.10 16.76
C SER A 158 3.70 -11.17 15.23
N ALA A 159 4.74 -11.65 14.54
CA ALA A 159 4.71 -11.90 13.11
C ALA A 159 3.88 -13.15 12.79
N LYS A 160 4.13 -14.25 13.53
CA LYS A 160 3.36 -15.49 13.44
C LYS A 160 1.86 -15.23 13.66
N ALA A 161 1.49 -14.53 14.73
CA ALA A 161 0.10 -14.24 15.04
C ALA A 161 -0.62 -13.44 13.92
N ARG A 162 0.09 -12.53 13.23
CA ARG A 162 -0.44 -11.83 12.05
C ARG A 162 -0.61 -12.78 10.86
N MET A 163 0.39 -13.60 10.53
CA MET A 163 0.28 -14.58 9.44
C MET A 163 -0.84 -15.60 9.70
N GLU A 164 -1.07 -16.00 10.96
CA GLU A 164 -2.18 -16.89 11.35
C GLU A 164 -3.55 -16.20 11.19
N GLN A 165 -3.66 -14.92 11.55
CA GLN A 165 -4.88 -14.12 11.30
C GLN A 165 -5.15 -13.93 9.81
N GLU A 166 -4.12 -13.59 9.02
CA GLU A 166 -4.22 -13.46 7.56
C GLU A 166 -4.61 -14.78 6.89
N ALA A 167 -4.05 -15.92 7.33
CA ALA A 167 -4.42 -17.24 6.84
C ALA A 167 -5.89 -17.59 7.14
N VAL A 168 -6.38 -17.28 8.34
CA VAL A 168 -7.79 -17.48 8.72
C VAL A 168 -8.72 -16.60 7.90
N LEU A 169 -8.39 -15.32 7.68
CA LEU A 169 -9.17 -14.40 6.84
C LEU A 169 -9.19 -14.85 5.37
N LEU A 170 -8.05 -15.29 4.84
CA LEU A 170 -7.96 -15.86 3.49
C LEU A 170 -8.77 -17.16 3.35
N GLN A 171 -8.79 -18.01 4.38
CA GLN A 171 -9.62 -19.21 4.38
C GLN A 171 -11.11 -18.85 4.39
N GLN A 172 -11.55 -17.96 5.28
CA GLN A 172 -12.93 -17.46 5.33
C GLN A 172 -13.38 -16.85 4.00
N HIS A 173 -12.52 -16.07 3.34
CA HIS A 173 -12.79 -15.50 2.02
C HIS A 173 -12.88 -16.58 0.93
N ASN A 174 -12.02 -17.59 0.94
CA ASN A 174 -12.11 -18.73 0.02
C ASN A 174 -13.40 -19.53 0.23
N ASP A 175 -13.81 -19.77 1.48
CA ASP A 175 -15.03 -20.51 1.80
C ASP A 175 -16.30 -19.71 1.46
N TRP A 176 -16.27 -18.38 1.61
CA TRP A 176 -17.32 -17.48 1.09
C TRP A 176 -17.41 -17.52 -0.45
N LEU A 177 -16.27 -17.44 -1.16
CA LEU A 177 -16.22 -17.55 -2.62
C LEU A 177 -16.74 -18.92 -3.10
N ARG A 178 -16.39 -20.01 -2.41
CA ARG A 178 -16.92 -21.36 -2.69
C ARG A 178 -18.43 -21.43 -2.49
N ALA A 179 -18.95 -20.84 -1.42
CA ALA A 179 -20.38 -20.81 -1.14
C ALA A 179 -21.16 -19.97 -2.18
N GLU A 180 -20.63 -18.83 -2.62
CA GLU A 180 -21.28 -18.00 -3.64
C GLU A 180 -21.16 -18.62 -5.04
N LEU A 181 -20.04 -19.25 -5.38
CA LEU A 181 -19.90 -20.08 -6.59
C LEU A 181 -20.92 -21.23 -6.58
N GLY A 182 -21.09 -21.88 -5.43
CA GLY A 182 -22.10 -22.92 -5.19
C GLY A 182 -23.50 -22.41 -5.52
N LYS A 183 -23.95 -21.35 -4.84
CA LYS A 183 -25.25 -20.70 -5.11
C LYS A 183 -25.40 -20.32 -6.58
N LYS A 184 -24.40 -19.69 -7.20
CA LYS A 184 -24.47 -19.30 -8.61
C LYS A 184 -24.56 -20.50 -9.56
N SER A 185 -23.96 -21.64 -9.20
CA SER A 185 -24.14 -22.89 -9.95
C SER A 185 -25.55 -23.49 -9.76
N GLU A 186 -26.13 -23.39 -8.57
CA GLU A 186 -27.50 -23.80 -8.27
C GLU A 186 -28.53 -22.89 -8.97
N ASP A 187 -28.33 -21.56 -8.93
CA ASP A 187 -29.09 -20.54 -9.65
C ASP A 187 -29.12 -20.85 -11.16
N LEU A 188 -27.95 -21.12 -11.77
CA LEU A 188 -27.82 -21.47 -13.18
C LEU A 188 -28.46 -22.83 -13.52
N LEU A 189 -28.35 -23.82 -12.64
CA LEU A 189 -29.02 -25.12 -12.81
C LEU A 189 -30.55 -24.99 -12.67
N ALA A 190 -31.04 -24.13 -11.77
CA ALA A 190 -32.46 -23.83 -11.63
C ALA A 190 -33.00 -23.09 -12.85
N ALA A 191 -32.33 -22.03 -13.31
CA ALA A 191 -32.67 -21.30 -14.52
C ALA A 191 -32.67 -22.21 -15.77
N ARG A 192 -31.67 -23.10 -15.90
CA ARG A 192 -31.60 -24.07 -17.00
C ARG A 192 -32.73 -25.11 -16.92
N LYS A 193 -33.11 -25.57 -15.72
CA LYS A 193 -34.27 -26.45 -15.53
C LYS A 193 -35.58 -25.74 -15.92
N LEU A 194 -35.79 -24.51 -15.43
CA LEU A 194 -36.97 -23.70 -15.75
C LEU A 194 -37.09 -23.47 -17.26
N SER A 195 -36.05 -22.93 -17.89
CA SER A 195 -35.98 -22.72 -19.35
C SER A 195 -36.22 -24.02 -20.14
N SER A 196 -35.69 -25.16 -19.67
CA SER A 196 -35.99 -26.46 -20.28
C SER A 196 -37.46 -26.87 -20.13
N THR A 197 -38.09 -26.63 -18.98
CA THR A 197 -39.52 -26.91 -18.79
C THR A 197 -40.44 -25.96 -19.57
N GLU A 198 -40.06 -24.69 -19.72
CA GLU A 198 -40.75 -23.71 -20.56
C GLU A 198 -40.64 -24.09 -22.04
N THR A 199 -39.45 -24.50 -22.49
CA THR A 199 -39.21 -24.99 -23.85
C THR A 199 -40.05 -26.23 -24.15
N LEU A 200 -40.12 -27.20 -23.22
CA LEU A 200 -40.98 -28.38 -23.35
C LEU A 200 -42.47 -28.02 -23.33
N ARG A 201 -42.89 -27.06 -22.49
CA ARG A 201 -44.27 -26.58 -22.44
C ARG A 201 -44.67 -25.88 -23.75
N GLY A 202 -43.78 -25.05 -24.30
CA GLY A 202 -43.97 -24.38 -25.59
C GLY A 202 -43.98 -25.35 -26.76
N ALA A 203 -43.11 -26.37 -26.74
CA ALA A 203 -43.10 -27.44 -27.75
C ALA A 203 -44.40 -28.25 -27.72
N ASN A 204 -44.89 -28.64 -26.54
CA ASN A 204 -46.17 -29.35 -26.40
C ASN A 204 -47.33 -28.49 -26.91
N ALA A 205 -47.44 -27.23 -26.46
CA ALA A 205 -48.48 -26.32 -26.91
C ALA A 205 -48.42 -26.03 -28.43
N LEU A 206 -47.23 -26.03 -29.03
CA LEU A 206 -47.05 -25.93 -30.47
C LEU A 206 -47.52 -27.21 -31.20
N GLU A 207 -47.25 -28.39 -30.66
CA GLU A 207 -47.79 -29.65 -31.22
C GLU A 207 -49.31 -29.77 -31.07
N ASP A 208 -49.88 -29.28 -29.97
CA ASP A 208 -51.33 -29.20 -29.79
C ASP A 208 -51.96 -28.21 -30.79
N ALA A 209 -51.41 -27.00 -30.91
CA ALA A 209 -51.85 -26.04 -31.93
C ALA A 209 -51.67 -26.56 -33.37
N LYS A 210 -50.66 -27.41 -33.65
CA LYS A 210 -50.53 -28.12 -34.94
C LYS A 210 -51.61 -29.19 -35.13
N ARG A 211 -51.99 -29.92 -34.08
CA ARG A 211 -53.09 -30.91 -34.11
C ARG A 211 -54.41 -30.22 -34.41
N ASP A 212 -54.71 -29.12 -33.72
CA ASP A 212 -55.92 -28.32 -33.91
C ASP A 212 -55.95 -27.64 -35.29
N ALA A 213 -54.82 -27.09 -35.76
CA ALA A 213 -54.72 -26.60 -37.12
C ALA A 213 -54.89 -27.72 -38.17
N ALA A 214 -54.55 -28.97 -37.85
CA ALA A 214 -54.72 -30.12 -38.73
C ALA A 214 -56.15 -30.70 -38.70
N SER A 215 -56.87 -30.67 -37.57
CA SER A 215 -58.31 -31.01 -37.54
C SER A 215 -59.11 -29.93 -38.29
N ALA A 216 -58.93 -28.65 -37.95
CA ALA A 216 -59.60 -27.54 -38.63
C ALA A 216 -59.33 -27.51 -40.15
N ARG A 217 -58.13 -27.91 -40.61
CA ARG A 217 -57.85 -28.08 -42.05
C ARG A 217 -58.60 -29.26 -42.69
N ARG A 218 -58.77 -30.38 -41.98
CA ARG A 218 -59.58 -31.52 -42.46
C ARG A 218 -61.06 -31.17 -42.50
N GLU A 219 -61.57 -30.49 -41.47
CA GLU A 219 -62.95 -29.99 -41.41
C GLU A 219 -63.22 -28.98 -42.53
N LEU A 220 -62.30 -28.04 -42.78
CA LEU A 220 -62.41 -27.09 -43.90
C LEU A 220 -62.34 -27.78 -45.26
N ALA A 221 -61.57 -28.86 -45.41
CA ALA A 221 -61.54 -29.67 -46.63
C ALA A 221 -62.88 -30.39 -46.84
N ALA A 222 -63.38 -31.12 -45.83
CA ALA A 222 -64.67 -31.80 -45.87
C ALA A 222 -65.85 -30.83 -46.09
N ALA A 223 -65.79 -29.62 -45.51
CA ALA A 223 -66.78 -28.56 -45.75
C ALA A 223 -66.73 -28.04 -47.19
N LYS A 224 -65.53 -27.90 -47.80
CA LYS A 224 -65.36 -27.52 -49.21
C LYS A 224 -65.84 -28.62 -50.16
N GLU A 225 -65.55 -29.88 -49.87
CA GLU A 225 -66.05 -31.04 -50.63
C GLU A 225 -67.57 -31.14 -50.51
N GLY A 226 -68.13 -30.98 -49.31
CA GLY A 226 -69.57 -30.92 -49.08
C GLY A 226 -70.26 -29.76 -49.80
N ALA A 227 -69.62 -28.58 -49.84
CA ALA A 227 -70.09 -27.42 -50.60
C ALA A 227 -70.03 -27.66 -52.12
N ALA A 228 -68.95 -28.25 -52.64
CA ALA A 228 -68.83 -28.61 -54.06
C ALA A 228 -69.83 -29.70 -54.48
N ALA A 229 -70.02 -30.73 -53.66
CA ALA A 229 -71.10 -31.70 -53.84
C ALA A 229 -72.49 -31.05 -53.73
N GLY A 230 -72.63 -29.97 -52.95
CA GLY A 230 -73.82 -29.13 -52.86
C GLY A 230 -74.08 -28.34 -54.15
N THR A 231 -73.07 -27.65 -54.69
CA THR A 231 -73.21 -26.87 -55.93
C THR A 231 -73.47 -27.78 -57.14
N VAL A 232 -72.80 -28.93 -57.25
CA VAL A 232 -73.07 -29.91 -58.33
C VAL A 232 -74.49 -30.48 -58.24
N ARG A 233 -75.03 -30.69 -57.03
CA ARG A 233 -76.46 -31.05 -56.86
C ARG A 233 -77.38 -29.90 -57.25
N ALA A 234 -77.04 -28.66 -56.89
CA ALA A 234 -77.83 -27.48 -57.24
C ALA A 234 -77.84 -27.19 -58.75
N THR A 235 -76.71 -27.31 -59.46
CA THR A 235 -76.66 -27.16 -60.92
C THR A 235 -77.44 -28.27 -61.61
N ARG A 236 -77.28 -29.53 -61.17
CA ARG A 236 -78.06 -30.66 -61.69
C ARG A 236 -79.57 -30.43 -61.52
N VAL A 237 -80.03 -30.01 -60.34
CA VAL A 237 -81.47 -29.72 -60.11
C VAL A 237 -81.93 -28.51 -60.93
N ALA A 238 -81.08 -27.51 -61.15
CA ALA A 238 -81.39 -26.39 -62.04
C ALA A 238 -81.48 -26.81 -63.53
N GLU A 239 -80.65 -27.76 -63.97
CA GLU A 239 -80.72 -28.38 -65.30
C GLU A 239 -81.97 -29.27 -65.46
N GLU A 240 -82.29 -30.10 -64.47
CA GLU A 240 -83.52 -30.90 -64.44
C GLU A 240 -84.77 -29.99 -64.47
N LEU A 241 -84.79 -28.91 -63.69
CA LEU A 241 -85.84 -27.88 -63.72
C LEU A 241 -85.92 -27.14 -65.05
N ARG A 242 -84.77 -26.83 -65.67
CA ARG A 242 -84.70 -26.21 -67.00
C ARG A 242 -85.25 -27.15 -68.07
N ASN A 243 -84.84 -28.42 -68.06
CA ASN A 243 -85.30 -29.42 -69.00
C ASN A 243 -86.81 -29.66 -68.85
N ALA A 244 -87.34 -29.68 -67.62
CA ALA A 244 -88.77 -29.73 -67.37
C ALA A 244 -89.53 -28.50 -67.92
N ARG A 245 -88.97 -27.28 -67.77
CA ARG A 245 -89.54 -26.05 -68.36
C ARG A 245 -89.48 -26.05 -69.88
N GLU A 246 -88.37 -26.50 -70.48
CA GLU A 246 -88.26 -26.62 -71.94
C GLU A 246 -89.17 -27.72 -72.50
N ALA A 247 -89.44 -28.79 -71.74
CA ALA A 247 -90.44 -29.80 -72.09
C ALA A 247 -91.87 -29.23 -71.99
N ALA A 248 -92.19 -28.50 -70.91
CA ALA A 248 -93.47 -27.81 -70.76
C ALA A 248 -93.72 -26.81 -71.90
N ALA A 249 -92.74 -25.96 -72.21
CA ALA A 249 -92.84 -25.00 -73.32
C ALA A 249 -92.99 -25.67 -74.70
N LYS A 250 -92.42 -26.86 -74.91
CA LYS A 250 -92.64 -27.67 -76.13
C LYS A 250 -94.05 -28.24 -76.20
N VAL A 251 -94.64 -28.60 -75.06
CA VAL A 251 -96.03 -29.09 -74.94
C VAL A 251 -97.02 -27.94 -75.09
N GLU A 252 -96.77 -26.78 -74.47
CA GLU A 252 -97.54 -25.54 -74.69
C GLU A 252 -97.50 -25.13 -76.17
N ALA A 253 -96.33 -25.10 -76.80
CA ALA A 253 -96.19 -24.86 -78.24
C ALA A 253 -96.72 -26.00 -79.14
N HIS A 254 -97.11 -27.15 -78.58
CA HIS A 254 -97.89 -28.19 -79.27
C HIS A 254 -99.38 -27.89 -79.15
N PHE A 255 -99.88 -27.60 -77.94
CA PHE A 255 -101.25 -27.17 -77.70
C PHE A 255 -101.60 -25.90 -78.48
N ASP A 256 -100.70 -24.92 -78.62
CA ASP A 256 -100.92 -23.75 -79.48
C ASP A 256 -101.05 -24.12 -80.97
N LYS A 257 -100.31 -25.13 -81.44
CA LYS A 257 -100.46 -25.64 -82.82
C LYS A 257 -101.78 -26.38 -82.99
N GLU A 258 -102.13 -27.25 -82.04
CA GLU A 258 -103.42 -27.94 -82.01
C GLU A 258 -104.57 -26.93 -82.00
N LEU A 259 -104.57 -25.96 -81.08
CA LEU A 259 -105.54 -24.88 -80.99
C LEU A 259 -105.62 -24.07 -82.29
N ASN A 260 -104.50 -23.76 -82.93
CA ASN A 260 -104.51 -23.05 -84.21
C ASN A 260 -104.97 -23.93 -85.39
N THR A 261 -104.73 -25.24 -85.37
CA THR A 261 -105.36 -26.16 -86.34
C THR A 261 -106.84 -26.35 -86.08
N ALA A 262 -107.29 -26.37 -84.82
CA ALA A 262 -108.69 -26.46 -84.44
C ALA A 262 -109.47 -25.17 -84.77
N LYS A 263 -108.85 -23.99 -84.58
CA LYS A 263 -109.37 -22.71 -85.08
C LYS A 263 -109.54 -22.75 -86.60
N ARG A 264 -108.49 -23.13 -87.35
CA ARG A 264 -108.57 -23.30 -88.82
C ARG A 264 -109.62 -24.32 -89.25
N LEU A 265 -109.79 -25.42 -88.52
CA LEU A 265 -110.82 -26.41 -88.80
C LEU A 265 -112.23 -25.85 -88.53
N GLY A 266 -112.39 -25.07 -87.46
CA GLY A 266 -113.61 -24.32 -87.16
C GLY A 266 -113.91 -23.23 -88.20
N GLU A 267 -112.89 -22.51 -88.68
CA GLU A 267 -112.98 -21.54 -89.78
C GLU A 267 -113.36 -22.23 -91.10
N LEU A 268 -112.81 -23.42 -91.40
CA LEU A 268 -113.18 -24.22 -92.56
C LEU A 268 -114.60 -24.80 -92.45
N TYR A 269 -115.02 -25.29 -91.29
CA TYR A 269 -116.41 -25.72 -91.08
C TYR A 269 -117.38 -24.54 -91.14
N ARG A 270 -116.98 -23.36 -90.65
CA ARG A 270 -117.75 -22.13 -90.77
C ARG A 270 -117.88 -21.71 -92.24
N ALA A 271 -116.79 -21.66 -93.00
CA ALA A 271 -116.81 -21.36 -94.43
C ALA A 271 -117.60 -22.42 -95.23
N GLN A 272 -117.57 -23.69 -94.82
CA GLN A 272 -118.40 -24.75 -95.41
C GLN A 272 -119.88 -24.57 -95.05
N ALA A 273 -120.21 -24.10 -93.84
CA ALA A 273 -121.58 -23.78 -93.45
C ALA A 273 -122.11 -22.53 -94.18
N GLU A 274 -121.30 -21.47 -94.28
CA GLU A 274 -121.61 -20.25 -95.04
C GLU A 274 -121.75 -20.56 -96.54
N GLY A 275 -120.90 -21.41 -97.11
CA GLY A 275 -121.01 -21.92 -98.49
C GLY A 275 -122.08 -23.00 -98.72
N ARG A 276 -122.70 -23.54 -97.65
CA ARG A 276 -123.97 -24.29 -97.72
C ARG A 276 -125.16 -23.35 -97.63
N ALA A 277 -125.07 -22.29 -96.83
CA ALA A 277 -126.09 -21.26 -96.73
C ALA A 277 -126.24 -20.48 -98.06
N SER A 278 -125.13 -20.11 -98.73
CA SER A 278 -125.20 -19.50 -100.07
C SER A 278 -125.90 -20.41 -101.08
N LYS A 279 -125.60 -21.71 -101.05
CA LYS A 279 -126.28 -22.72 -101.88
C LYS A 279 -127.75 -22.93 -101.49
N SER A 280 -128.12 -22.75 -100.22
CA SER A 280 -129.54 -22.70 -99.81
C SER A 280 -130.24 -21.49 -100.44
N VAL A 281 -129.62 -20.31 -100.40
CA VAL A 281 -130.16 -19.09 -101.01
C VAL A 281 -130.25 -19.21 -102.55
N GLU A 282 -129.26 -19.82 -103.20
CA GLU A 282 -129.30 -20.14 -104.64
C GLU A 282 -130.47 -21.11 -104.96
N LEU A 283 -130.64 -22.17 -104.18
CA LEU A 283 -131.75 -23.13 -104.33
C LEU A 283 -133.12 -22.51 -104.01
N GLU A 284 -133.20 -21.63 -103.02
CA GLU A 284 -134.40 -20.85 -102.69
C GLU A 284 -134.78 -19.92 -103.85
N GLY A 285 -133.80 -19.29 -104.50
CA GLY A 285 -134.01 -18.51 -105.73
C GLY A 285 -134.54 -19.36 -106.89
N VAL A 286 -134.01 -20.56 -107.10
CA VAL A 286 -134.52 -21.52 -108.11
C VAL A 286 -135.94 -21.99 -107.76
N VAL A 287 -136.23 -22.26 -106.49
CA VAL A 287 -137.58 -22.61 -106.01
C VAL A 287 -138.56 -21.44 -106.18
N GLN A 288 -138.10 -20.19 -106.07
CA GLN A 288 -138.92 -19.01 -106.34
C GLN A 288 -139.30 -18.94 -107.83
N ALA A 289 -138.32 -19.04 -108.74
CA ALA A 289 -138.59 -19.05 -110.18
C ALA A 289 -139.53 -20.20 -110.63
N LEU A 290 -139.44 -21.37 -109.97
CA LEU A 290 -140.34 -22.49 -110.20
C LEU A 290 -141.76 -22.26 -109.64
N ARG A 291 -141.95 -21.38 -108.64
CA ARG A 291 -143.29 -20.98 -108.16
C ARG A 291 -143.96 -20.03 -109.15
N ASP A 292 -143.20 -19.10 -109.73
CA ASP A 292 -143.74 -18.08 -110.64
C ASP A 292 -144.29 -18.75 -111.92
N HIS A 293 -143.53 -19.65 -112.57
CA HIS A 293 -144.04 -20.48 -113.68
C HIS A 293 -145.23 -21.38 -113.28
N LEU A 294 -145.31 -21.86 -112.04
CA LEU A 294 -146.47 -22.60 -111.52
C LEU A 294 -147.68 -21.72 -111.20
N SER A 295 -147.58 -20.40 -111.36
CA SER A 295 -148.70 -19.46 -111.36
C SER A 295 -149.26 -19.32 -112.77
N GLU A 296 -148.37 -19.01 -113.73
CA GLU A 296 -148.71 -18.75 -115.14
C GLU A 296 -149.47 -19.93 -115.78
N VAL A 297 -148.95 -21.15 -115.63
CA VAL A 297 -149.56 -22.39 -116.18
C VAL A 297 -150.95 -22.69 -115.58
N LYS A 298 -151.30 -22.14 -114.40
CA LYS A 298 -152.62 -22.36 -113.80
C LYS A 298 -153.72 -21.49 -114.40
N GLU A 299 -153.40 -20.26 -114.84
CA GLU A 299 -154.41 -19.40 -115.46
C GLU A 299 -154.76 -19.89 -116.88
N GLU A 300 -153.75 -20.31 -117.66
CA GLU A 300 -153.96 -20.89 -118.99
C GLU A 300 -154.79 -22.19 -118.95
N ALA A 301 -154.53 -23.07 -117.97
CA ALA A 301 -155.26 -24.32 -117.80
C ALA A 301 -156.73 -24.13 -117.39
N ALA A 302 -157.06 -23.02 -116.70
CA ALA A 302 -158.43 -22.74 -116.26
C ALA A 302 -159.37 -22.40 -117.43
N ALA A 303 -158.87 -21.69 -118.45
CA ALA A 303 -159.66 -21.32 -119.63
C ALA A 303 -160.06 -22.54 -120.47
N ALA A 304 -159.14 -23.48 -120.70
CA ALA A 304 -159.36 -24.64 -121.57
C ALA A 304 -160.38 -25.66 -121.02
N LEU A 305 -160.59 -25.71 -119.70
CA LEU A 305 -161.45 -26.71 -119.07
C LEU A 305 -162.96 -26.44 -119.28
N ALA A 306 -163.35 -25.19 -119.53
CA ALA A 306 -164.75 -24.75 -119.54
C ALA A 306 -165.52 -25.18 -120.81
N GLU A 307 -164.88 -25.18 -121.98
CA GLU A 307 -165.54 -25.57 -123.24
C GLU A 307 -165.63 -27.10 -123.40
N ALA A 308 -164.59 -27.82 -122.98
CA ALA A 308 -164.51 -29.28 -123.12
C ALA A 308 -165.62 -30.07 -122.39
N GLY A 309 -166.25 -29.47 -121.37
CA GLY A 309 -167.24 -30.14 -120.53
C GLY A 309 -168.58 -30.45 -121.22
N ARG A 310 -169.03 -29.63 -122.19
CA ARG A 310 -170.39 -29.77 -122.75
C ARG A 310 -170.52 -30.77 -123.90
N ALA A 311 -169.44 -31.07 -124.63
CA ALA A 311 -169.48 -31.96 -125.79
C ALA A 311 -169.43 -33.46 -125.42
N ARG A 312 -168.90 -33.81 -124.23
CA ARG A 312 -168.50 -35.19 -123.92
C ARG A 312 -169.66 -36.16 -123.60
N GLY A 313 -170.81 -35.64 -123.17
CA GLY A 313 -171.97 -36.45 -122.78
C GLY A 313 -172.72 -37.15 -123.93
N ALA A 314 -172.44 -36.82 -125.20
CA ALA A 314 -173.10 -37.43 -126.35
C ALA A 314 -172.34 -38.65 -126.94
N ALA A 315 -171.05 -38.83 -126.59
CA ALA A 315 -170.15 -39.74 -127.29
C ALA A 315 -170.04 -41.15 -126.67
N GLU A 316 -170.54 -41.39 -125.45
CA GLU A 316 -170.44 -42.69 -124.77
C GLU A 316 -171.29 -43.83 -125.39
N LYS A 317 -172.03 -43.55 -126.47
CA LYS A 317 -172.74 -44.58 -127.26
C LYS A 317 -171.92 -45.18 -128.43
N ALA A 318 -170.68 -44.73 -128.65
CA ALA A 318 -169.88 -45.13 -129.81
C ALA A 318 -168.65 -46.01 -129.49
N LEU A 319 -168.39 -46.37 -128.23
CA LEU A 319 -167.25 -47.21 -127.83
C LEU A 319 -167.65 -48.68 -127.52
N GLY A 320 -168.63 -49.21 -128.27
CA GLY A 320 -169.02 -50.62 -128.21
C GLY A 320 -168.25 -51.52 -129.18
N ASP A 321 -167.98 -51.03 -130.40
CA ASP A 321 -167.56 -51.85 -131.54
C ASP A 321 -166.10 -51.55 -132.03
N ALA A 322 -165.22 -52.58 -132.03
CA ALA A 322 -163.83 -52.67 -132.58
C ALA A 322 -162.59 -52.10 -131.78
N LYS A 323 -161.34 -52.65 -131.99
CA LYS A 323 -160.20 -53.01 -131.02
C LYS A 323 -158.65 -52.99 -131.58
N ALA A 324 -157.47 -52.50 -130.87
CA ALA A 324 -155.85 -52.41 -131.10
C ALA A 324 -154.63 -51.93 -129.99
N ASN A 325 -153.16 -51.89 -130.12
CA ASN A 325 -151.90 -51.52 -129.11
C ASN A 325 -150.23 -51.28 -129.48
N LEU A 326 -149.13 -50.77 -128.65
CA LEU A 326 -147.50 -50.65 -128.86
C LEU A 326 -146.27 -50.06 -127.80
N ASP A 327 -144.83 -50.17 -127.95
CA ASP A 327 -143.45 -49.35 -127.56
C ASP A 327 -141.98 -49.69 -126.73
N ARG A 328 -140.74 -48.90 -126.64
CA ARG A 328 -139.17 -49.18 -126.15
C ARG A 328 -137.98 -48.07 -125.61
N THR A 329 -136.62 -48.31 -125.16
CA THR A 329 -135.38 -47.33 -124.69
C THR A 329 -133.73 -47.72 -124.39
N LEU A 330 -132.61 -46.86 -124.06
CA LEU A 330 -130.98 -47.08 -123.87
C LEU A 330 -129.83 -46.07 -123.08
N ALA A 331 -128.42 -46.30 -122.80
CA ALA A 331 -127.22 -45.41 -122.12
C ALA A 331 -125.53 -45.73 -122.03
N ALA A 332 -124.47 -44.89 -121.50
CA ALA A 332 -122.84 -45.04 -121.29
C ALA A 332 -121.88 -43.91 -120.44
N ALA A 333 -120.48 -43.63 -120.09
CA ALA A 333 -118.90 -43.99 -119.95
C ALA A 333 -117.88 -42.92 -119.11
N ALA A 334 -116.49 -42.66 -118.74
CA ALA A 334 -114.90 -43.01 -118.64
C ALA A 334 -113.90 -42.01 -117.66
N GLY A 335 -112.51 -41.79 -117.27
CA GLY A 335 -110.91 -42.07 -117.34
C GLY A 335 -109.74 -41.31 -116.36
N ASP A 336 -108.29 -41.38 -116.34
CA ASP A 336 -107.14 -40.86 -115.28
C ASP A 336 -105.45 -40.68 -115.49
N THR A 337 -104.47 -40.14 -114.56
CA THR A 337 -102.85 -40.22 -114.25
C THR A 337 -101.78 -38.93 -113.95
N ALA A 338 -100.42 -38.72 -113.48
CA ALA A 338 -99.08 -39.22 -112.72
C ALA A 338 -97.71 -38.24 -112.39
N TYR A 339 -96.50 -38.60 -111.67
CA TYR A 339 -94.92 -38.11 -111.53
C TYR A 339 -94.16 -37.22 -110.31
N ALA A 340 -92.81 -36.87 -109.88
CA ALA A 340 -91.18 -37.05 -109.85
C ALA A 340 -90.26 -36.11 -108.76
N ALA A 341 -88.90 -35.82 -108.34
CA ALA A 341 -87.30 -36.10 -108.25
C ALA A 341 -86.34 -35.11 -107.24
N ASN A 342 -84.96 -34.86 -106.81
CA ASN A 342 -83.38 -35.22 -106.74
C ASN A 342 -82.25 -34.34 -105.77
N GLY A 343 -80.82 -34.51 -105.55
CA GLY A 343 -79.72 -33.70 -104.66
C GLY A 343 -78.04 -33.88 -104.49
N ASN A 344 -77.09 -33.11 -103.70
CA ASN A 344 -75.46 -33.11 -103.49
C ASN A 344 -74.64 -32.12 -102.36
N GLN A 345 -73.29 -31.83 -101.89
CA GLN A 345 -71.77 -32.31 -101.61
C GLN A 345 -70.61 -31.66 -100.50
N LEU A 346 -69.21 -31.30 -100.64
CA LEU A 346 -67.91 -31.47 -99.67
C LEU A 346 -66.54 -30.46 -99.39
N PRO A 347 -65.36 -30.69 -98.56
CA PRO A 347 -64.20 -29.76 -97.88
C PRO A 347 -62.50 -29.98 -97.73
N ALA A 348 -61.55 -29.27 -96.88
CA ALA A 348 -59.92 -29.15 -96.85
C ALA A 348 -58.83 -28.76 -95.55
N PRO A 349 -57.37 -28.63 -95.56
CA PRO A 349 -56.20 -28.59 -94.42
C PRO A 349 -54.79 -27.61 -94.27
N THR A 350 -53.64 -27.76 -93.38
CA THR A 350 -52.33 -26.81 -93.05
C THR A 350 -50.85 -27.23 -92.29
N LEU A 351 -49.73 -26.38 -91.89
CA LEU A 351 -48.18 -26.60 -91.37
C LEU A 351 -47.30 -25.47 -90.41
N SER A 352 -45.96 -25.22 -89.89
CA SER A 352 -44.37 -25.55 -89.73
C SER A 352 -43.28 -24.79 -88.64
N LEU A 353 -41.83 -24.90 -88.48
CA LEU A 353 -40.68 -24.38 -87.39
C LEU A 353 -39.03 -24.10 -87.73
N ALA A 354 -37.75 -23.80 -87.08
CA ALA A 354 -36.75 -23.54 -85.81
C ALA A 354 -35.18 -22.84 -86.01
N ASN A 355 -33.89 -22.58 -85.34
CA ASN A 355 -32.81 -22.63 -84.11
C ASN A 355 -31.41 -21.61 -84.09
N ASP A 356 -30.10 -21.40 -83.45
CA ASP A 356 -28.82 -21.76 -82.48
C ASP A 356 -27.64 -20.57 -82.03
N GLY A 357 -26.32 -20.37 -81.39
CA GLY A 357 -24.91 -20.90 -80.72
C GLY A 357 -23.63 -19.90 -80.08
N SER A 358 -22.31 -20.21 -79.51
CA SER A 358 -21.09 -19.28 -78.84
C SER A 358 -19.48 -19.66 -78.30
N PRO A 359 -18.41 -18.78 -77.77
CA PRO A 359 -16.77 -18.90 -77.49
C PRO A 359 -15.70 -18.22 -76.30
N ALA A 360 -14.24 -18.31 -76.14
CA ALA A 360 -13.09 -17.74 -75.07
C ALA A 360 -11.37 -17.80 -75.26
N ALA A 361 -10.09 -17.50 -74.58
CA ALA A 361 -9.11 -16.88 -73.40
C ALA A 361 -7.37 -16.92 -73.50
N ALA A 362 -6.10 -16.61 -72.80
CA ALA A 362 -5.14 -15.92 -71.62
C ALA A 362 -3.40 -16.05 -71.65
N SER A 363 -2.15 -15.70 -70.93
CA SER A 363 -1.19 -14.89 -69.84
C SER A 363 0.53 -15.14 -69.73
N GLY A 364 1.81 -14.72 -69.10
CA GLY A 364 2.82 -13.87 -68.08
C GLY A 364 4.54 -14.17 -67.95
N ARG A 365 5.81 -13.78 -67.29
CA ARG A 365 6.79 -12.99 -66.17
C ARG A 365 8.53 -13.15 -66.20
N ALA A 366 9.79 -12.81 -65.49
CA ALA A 366 10.79 -11.99 -64.44
C ALA A 366 12.50 -12.31 -64.30
N ALA A 367 13.76 -11.94 -63.59
CA ALA A 367 14.77 -10.98 -62.67
C ALA A 367 16.45 -11.40 -62.34
N GLY A 368 17.73 -10.95 -61.70
CA GLY A 368 18.76 -9.88 -60.94
C GLY A 368 20.36 -10.18 -60.26
N ALA A 369 21.47 -9.30 -59.80
CA ALA A 369 23.01 -9.54 -59.14
C ALA A 369 24.22 -8.43 -58.52
N MET A 370 25.52 -8.64 -57.80
CA MET A 370 26.76 -7.67 -57.20
C MET A 370 28.32 -8.04 -56.45
N LEU A 371 29.51 -7.21 -56.10
CA LEU A 371 30.99 -7.42 -55.30
C LEU A 371 32.23 -6.21 -54.96
N ALA A 372 33.59 -5.99 -54.36
CA ALA A 372 34.89 -6.32 -53.34
C ALA A 372 36.38 -5.38 -53.10
N MET A 373 37.48 -5.41 -52.08
CA MET A 373 38.96 -4.60 -51.86
C MET A 373 40.27 -4.78 -50.67
N GLN A 374 41.61 -4.14 -50.53
CA GLN A 374 42.91 -4.21 -49.44
C GLN A 374 44.43 -3.30 -49.29
N LEU A 375 45.52 -3.25 -48.27
CA LEU A 375 46.99 -2.45 -48.06
C LEU A 375 48.29 -2.53 -46.84
N PRO A 376 49.70 -1.97 -46.77
CA PRO A 376 51.04 -2.06 -45.75
C PRO A 376 52.42 -1.00 -45.39
N ASP A 377 53.61 -1.13 -44.50
CA ASP A 377 54.96 -0.16 -44.05
C ASP A 377 56.49 -0.51 -43.20
N ALA A 378 57.67 0.34 -42.80
CA ALA A 378 59.17 0.13 -42.05
C ALA A 378 60.44 1.22 -41.40
N SER A 379 61.75 0.99 -40.73
CA SER A 379 62.99 1.96 -40.07
C SER A 379 64.66 1.65 -39.51
N ALA A 380 65.71 2.52 -38.89
CA ALA A 380 67.33 2.36 -38.41
C ALA A 380 68.47 3.36 -37.47
N ALA A 381 69.89 3.17 -37.02
CA ALA A 381 71.04 4.03 -36.11
C ALA A 381 72.79 3.85 -35.80
N ALA A 382 73.80 4.66 -35.03
CA ALA A 382 75.47 4.57 -34.68
C ALA A 382 76.57 5.48 -33.61
N LEU A 383 78.02 5.33 -33.24
CA LEU A 383 79.13 6.14 -32.23
C LEU A 383 80.88 5.92 -31.90
N ARG A 384 81.97 6.77 -31.28
CA ARG A 384 83.55 6.57 -30.63
C ARG A 384 84.87 7.68 -30.17
N ARG A 385 86.06 7.55 -29.25
CA ARG A 385 87.51 8.33 -28.92
C ARG A 385 88.64 7.86 -27.73
N ASP A 386 89.96 8.33 -27.54
CA ASP A 386 91.00 8.39 -26.31
C ASP A 386 92.50 7.75 -26.22
N ASN A 387 93.39 8.12 -25.23
CA ASN A 387 94.90 7.91 -25.17
C ASN A 387 95.51 7.13 -23.92
N LEU A 388 95.41 5.79 -23.84
CA LEU A 388 96.07 4.94 -22.79
C LEU A 388 96.96 3.85 -23.45
N THR A 389 97.75 3.07 -22.69
CA THR A 389 98.44 1.91 -23.29
C THR A 389 97.41 0.88 -23.76
N MET A 390 97.72 0.11 -24.82
CA MET A 390 96.73 -0.77 -25.47
C MET A 390 96.10 -1.78 -24.49
N THR A 391 96.88 -2.32 -23.56
CA THR A 391 96.39 -3.24 -22.52
C THR A 391 95.47 -2.53 -21.51
N GLU A 392 95.79 -1.30 -21.11
CA GLU A 392 94.97 -0.50 -20.18
C GLU A 392 93.70 0.06 -20.83
N LEU A 393 93.73 0.35 -22.14
CA LEU A 393 92.52 0.60 -22.92
C LEU A 393 91.59 -0.62 -22.85
N TYR A 394 92.12 -1.83 -23.06
CA TYR A 394 91.32 -3.04 -23.00
C TYR A 394 90.81 -3.38 -21.60
N THR A 395 91.60 -3.22 -20.53
CA THR A 395 91.10 -3.48 -19.16
C THR A 395 90.02 -2.46 -18.77
N LYS A 396 90.25 -1.16 -18.93
CA LYS A 396 89.23 -0.15 -18.60
C LYS A 396 88.00 -0.23 -19.49
N TYR A 397 88.15 -0.62 -20.76
CA TYR A 397 87.00 -0.91 -21.63
C TYR A 397 86.22 -2.15 -21.19
N ALA A 398 86.90 -3.21 -20.75
CA ALA A 398 86.24 -4.40 -20.20
C ALA A 398 85.52 -4.10 -18.88
N GLU A 399 86.18 -3.40 -17.95
CA GLU A 399 85.60 -2.94 -16.67
C GLU A 399 84.39 -2.03 -16.89
N ALA A 400 84.48 -1.06 -17.80
CA ALA A 400 83.36 -0.18 -18.15
C ALA A 400 82.22 -0.94 -18.85
N ALA A 401 82.54 -1.92 -19.72
CA ALA A 401 81.54 -2.77 -20.34
C ALA A 401 80.85 -3.69 -19.32
N ASP A 402 81.56 -4.19 -18.30
CA ASP A 402 80.99 -4.98 -17.21
C ASP A 402 80.18 -4.14 -16.21
N ALA A 403 80.61 -2.92 -15.91
CA ALA A 403 79.81 -1.95 -15.17
C ALA A 403 78.50 -1.62 -15.92
N TRP A 404 78.60 -1.34 -17.23
CA TRP A 404 77.43 -1.10 -18.08
C TRP A 404 76.51 -2.33 -18.19
N ARG A 405 77.07 -3.56 -18.29
CA ARG A 405 76.28 -4.81 -18.25
C ARG A 405 75.52 -4.96 -16.94
N LYS A 406 76.16 -4.65 -15.79
CA LYS A 406 75.53 -4.67 -14.45
C LYS A 406 74.42 -3.64 -14.35
N GLU A 407 74.69 -2.37 -14.70
CA GLU A 407 73.65 -1.33 -14.74
C GLU A 407 72.49 -1.70 -15.67
N CYS A 408 72.76 -2.26 -16.86
CA CYS A 408 71.69 -2.72 -17.75
C CYS A 408 70.95 -3.96 -17.22
N ALA A 409 71.55 -4.80 -16.38
CA ALA A 409 70.85 -5.89 -15.71
C ALA A 409 69.97 -5.36 -14.56
N GLU A 410 70.47 -4.41 -13.77
CA GLU A 410 69.75 -3.75 -12.68
C GLU A 410 68.59 -2.90 -13.21
N ARG A 411 68.81 -2.10 -14.26
CA ARG A 411 67.75 -1.35 -14.95
C ARG A 411 66.69 -2.29 -15.52
N ARG A 412 67.05 -3.43 -16.13
CA ARG A 412 66.07 -4.44 -16.59
C ARG A 412 65.29 -5.07 -15.42
N ARG A 413 65.95 -5.35 -14.29
CA ARG A 413 65.30 -5.88 -13.09
C ARG A 413 64.31 -4.87 -12.49
N LEU A 414 64.71 -3.61 -12.37
CA LEU A 414 63.86 -2.54 -11.86
C LEU A 414 62.69 -2.26 -12.81
N GLN A 415 62.94 -2.22 -14.11
CA GLN A 415 61.90 -2.11 -15.14
C GLN A 415 60.89 -3.27 -15.00
N ALA A 416 61.35 -4.52 -14.94
CA ALA A 416 60.45 -5.67 -14.75
C ALA A 416 59.64 -5.62 -13.45
N THR A 417 60.17 -5.04 -12.36
CA THR A 417 59.35 -4.82 -11.14
C THR A 417 58.34 -3.69 -11.30
N ILE A 418 58.66 -2.63 -12.07
CA ILE A 418 57.73 -1.52 -12.37
C ILE A 418 56.63 -2.01 -13.33
N ASP A 419 56.99 -2.71 -14.40
CA ASP A 419 56.06 -3.34 -15.35
C ASP A 419 55.13 -4.32 -14.63
N GLY A 420 55.66 -5.09 -13.67
CA GLY A 420 54.87 -5.95 -12.79
C GLY A 420 53.84 -5.17 -11.98
N MET A 421 54.25 -4.11 -11.28
CA MET A 421 53.35 -3.23 -10.53
C MET A 421 52.31 -2.54 -11.42
N ILE A 422 52.69 -2.12 -12.63
CA ILE A 422 51.76 -1.56 -13.63
C ILE A 422 50.73 -2.61 -14.01
N SER A 423 51.14 -3.83 -14.36
CA SER A 423 50.22 -4.91 -14.72
C SER A 423 49.26 -5.29 -13.58
N GLU A 424 49.70 -5.23 -12.33
CA GLU A 424 48.85 -5.42 -11.15
C GLU A 424 47.84 -4.28 -10.95
N LEU A 425 48.22 -3.03 -11.27
CA LEU A 425 47.31 -1.87 -11.22
C LEU A 425 46.32 -1.90 -12.39
N GLU A 426 46.76 -2.26 -13.59
CA GLU A 426 45.92 -2.45 -14.78
C GLU A 426 44.91 -3.59 -14.60
N GLN A 427 45.27 -4.67 -13.89
CA GLN A 427 44.33 -5.75 -13.52
C GLN A 427 43.33 -5.33 -12.43
N ARG A 428 43.73 -4.47 -11.48
CA ARG A 428 42.83 -3.98 -10.41
C ARG A 428 41.92 -2.83 -10.88
N ALA A 429 42.32 -2.06 -11.88
CA ALA A 429 41.54 -0.95 -12.42
C ALA A 429 40.12 -1.34 -12.92
N PRO A 430 39.92 -2.38 -13.75
CA PRO A 430 38.58 -2.79 -14.19
C PRO A 430 37.73 -3.30 -13.02
N LEU A 431 38.31 -4.10 -12.10
CA LEU A 431 37.58 -4.60 -10.93
C LEU A 431 37.05 -3.46 -10.03
N LEU A 432 37.83 -2.40 -9.85
CA LEU A 432 37.38 -1.20 -9.14
C LEU A 432 36.32 -0.40 -9.94
N GLY A 433 36.36 -0.44 -11.27
CA GLY A 433 35.33 0.13 -12.14
C GLY A 433 34.01 -0.64 -12.09
N GLU A 434 34.07 -1.97 -12.15
CA GLU A 434 32.92 -2.86 -12.04
C GLU A 434 32.25 -2.72 -10.68
N GLN A 435 33.03 -2.74 -9.59
CA GLN A 435 32.52 -2.49 -8.24
C GLN A 435 31.81 -1.12 -8.14
N ARG A 436 32.39 -0.05 -8.69
CA ARG A 436 31.74 1.28 -8.72
C ARG A 436 30.43 1.25 -9.49
N ALA A 437 30.41 0.65 -10.67
CA ALA A 437 29.19 0.52 -11.47
C ALA A 437 28.12 -0.34 -10.78
N GLU A 438 28.50 -1.33 -9.96
CA GLU A 438 27.59 -2.11 -9.14
C GLU A 438 27.06 -1.32 -7.94
N TYR A 439 27.90 -0.54 -7.24
CA TYR A 439 27.46 0.39 -6.20
C TYR A 439 26.52 1.46 -6.77
N GLU A 440 26.80 2.01 -7.94
CA GLU A 440 25.93 2.98 -8.62
C GLU A 440 24.58 2.37 -9.01
N ARG A 441 24.57 1.14 -9.58
CA ARG A 441 23.32 0.38 -9.82
C ARG A 441 22.54 0.11 -8.53
N ALA A 442 23.22 -0.26 -7.45
CA ALA A 442 22.59 -0.52 -6.16
C ALA A 442 21.98 0.77 -5.56
N VAL A 443 22.72 1.89 -5.59
CA VAL A 443 22.23 3.20 -5.13
C VAL A 443 21.02 3.67 -5.96
N ALA A 444 21.04 3.48 -7.28
CA ALA A 444 19.90 3.78 -8.14
C ALA A 444 18.68 2.92 -7.79
N ALA A 445 18.86 1.61 -7.58
CA ALA A 445 17.78 0.70 -7.17
C ALA A 445 17.22 1.04 -5.78
N TYR A 446 18.06 1.40 -4.81
CA TYR A 446 17.60 1.90 -3.50
C TYR A 446 16.85 3.24 -3.63
N GLY A 447 17.27 4.12 -4.53
CA GLY A 447 16.55 5.35 -4.86
C GLY A 447 15.15 5.08 -5.43
N GLU A 448 15.04 4.16 -6.39
CA GLU A 448 13.75 3.78 -6.97
C GLU A 448 12.83 3.10 -5.93
N MET A 449 13.36 2.17 -5.12
CA MET A 449 12.58 1.52 -4.07
C MET A 449 12.14 2.50 -2.99
N ARG A 450 12.96 3.51 -2.67
CA ARG A 450 12.58 4.61 -1.77
C ARG A 450 11.43 5.43 -2.36
N LEU A 451 11.49 5.82 -3.63
CA LEU A 451 10.40 6.56 -4.29
C LEU A 451 9.10 5.74 -4.29
N ARG A 452 9.17 4.46 -4.66
CA ARG A 452 8.02 3.54 -4.61
C ARG A 452 7.42 3.40 -3.21
N LEU A 453 8.24 3.42 -2.15
CA LEU A 453 7.77 3.44 -0.76
C LEU A 453 7.15 4.78 -0.37
N GLU A 454 7.74 5.91 -0.78
CA GLU A 454 7.18 7.25 -0.54
C GLU A 454 5.80 7.38 -1.23
N ASP A 455 5.69 7.03 -2.51
CA ASP A 455 4.43 6.95 -3.26
C ASP A 455 3.39 6.04 -2.58
N ALA A 456 3.80 4.83 -2.14
CA ALA A 456 2.90 3.91 -1.45
C ALA A 456 2.39 4.49 -0.11
N THR A 457 3.22 5.21 0.65
CA THR A 457 2.75 5.88 1.88
C THR A 457 1.84 7.07 1.61
N VAL A 458 2.03 7.80 0.51
CA VAL A 458 1.12 8.86 0.07
C VAL A 458 -0.22 8.27 -0.38
N ALA A 459 -0.20 7.19 -1.16
CA ALA A 459 -1.41 6.47 -1.57
C ALA A 459 -2.19 5.90 -0.37
N ALA A 460 -1.50 5.31 0.61
CA ALA A 460 -2.12 4.82 1.84
C ALA A 460 -2.79 5.95 2.65
N ARG A 461 -2.07 7.07 2.88
CA ARG A 461 -2.62 8.25 3.57
C ARG A 461 -3.82 8.86 2.84
N ARG A 462 -3.80 8.85 1.50
CA ARG A 462 -4.91 9.30 0.66
C ARG A 462 -6.13 8.37 0.82
N GLY A 463 -5.93 7.05 0.73
CA GLY A 463 -6.99 6.07 0.95
C GLY A 463 -7.59 6.15 2.36
N GLU A 464 -6.77 6.40 3.39
CA GLU A 464 -7.26 6.69 4.75
C GLU A 464 -8.11 7.96 4.81
N ALA A 465 -7.71 9.05 4.12
CA ALA A 465 -8.47 10.29 4.10
C ALA A 465 -9.82 10.13 3.38
N GLU A 466 -9.82 9.46 2.22
CA GLU A 466 -11.03 9.15 1.45
C GLU A 466 -11.97 8.21 2.25
N ALA A 467 -11.44 7.18 2.92
CA ALA A 467 -12.22 6.30 3.80
C ALA A 467 -12.79 7.02 5.03
N ARG A 468 -12.06 7.96 5.64
CA ARG A 468 -12.54 8.80 6.74
C ARG A 468 -13.65 9.76 6.27
N GLY A 469 -13.53 10.31 5.06
CA GLY A 469 -14.57 11.08 4.39
C GLY A 469 -15.86 10.27 4.23
N HIS A 470 -15.80 9.12 3.55
CA HIS A 470 -16.95 8.24 3.37
C HIS A 470 -17.56 7.72 4.68
N ALA A 471 -16.77 7.60 5.75
CA ALA A 471 -17.29 7.28 7.09
C ALA A 471 -18.04 8.45 7.73
N ALA A 472 -17.61 9.70 7.50
CA ALA A 472 -18.34 10.89 7.92
C ALA A 472 -19.62 11.11 7.10
N ASP A 473 -19.55 10.93 5.78
CA ASP A 473 -20.70 11.00 4.85
C ASP A 473 -21.77 9.97 5.24
N ARG A 474 -21.37 8.71 5.46
CA ARG A 474 -22.27 7.65 5.92
C ARG A 474 -22.96 8.04 7.23
N ARG A 475 -22.21 8.53 8.22
CA ARG A 475 -22.76 9.03 9.50
C ARG A 475 -23.65 10.26 9.35
N HIS A 476 -23.50 11.05 8.29
CA HIS A 476 -24.42 12.15 7.97
C HIS A 476 -25.72 11.61 7.36
N HIS A 477 -25.63 10.73 6.37
CA HIS A 477 -26.79 10.10 5.74
C HIS A 477 -27.59 9.20 6.70
N GLU A 478 -26.94 8.46 7.61
CA GLU A 478 -27.59 7.69 8.68
C GLU A 478 -28.42 8.58 9.60
N ARG A 479 -27.87 9.73 10.04
CA ARG A 479 -28.59 10.71 10.86
C ARG A 479 -29.74 11.38 10.09
N ALA A 480 -29.53 11.70 8.81
CA ALA A 480 -30.57 12.26 7.96
C ALA A 480 -31.72 11.27 7.75
N ALA A 481 -31.41 9.99 7.44
CA ALA A 481 -32.41 8.93 7.28
C ALA A 481 -33.22 8.69 8.56
N ALA A 482 -32.56 8.59 9.71
CA ALA A 482 -33.23 8.46 11.00
C ALA A 482 -34.14 9.68 11.32
N GLY A 483 -33.72 10.89 10.94
CA GLY A 483 -34.54 12.11 11.03
C GLY A 483 -35.78 12.07 10.13
N MET A 484 -35.63 11.63 8.87
CA MET A 484 -36.76 11.48 7.93
C MET A 484 -37.72 10.35 8.36
N GLU A 485 -37.21 9.26 8.93
CA GLU A 485 -38.05 8.22 9.54
C GLU A 485 -38.85 8.74 10.74
N ALA A 486 -38.23 9.53 11.62
CA ALA A 486 -38.93 10.17 12.74
C ALA A 486 -40.04 11.10 12.24
N GLN A 487 -39.74 12.01 11.30
CA GLN A 487 -40.74 12.88 10.66
C GLN A 487 -41.89 12.09 10.00
N SER A 488 -41.59 10.95 9.37
CA SER A 488 -42.60 10.09 8.75
C SER A 488 -43.51 9.42 9.80
N ARG A 489 -42.95 8.93 10.92
CA ARG A 489 -43.70 8.38 12.06
C ARG A 489 -44.60 9.45 12.70
N ASP A 490 -44.04 10.63 12.92
CA ASP A 490 -44.72 11.78 13.51
C ASP A 490 -45.88 12.31 12.65
N LEU A 491 -45.66 12.51 11.34
CA LEU A 491 -46.71 12.90 10.41
C LEU A 491 -47.81 11.84 10.30
N SER A 492 -47.44 10.55 10.30
CA SER A 492 -48.41 9.45 10.30
C SER A 492 -49.27 9.45 11.57
N ARG A 493 -48.67 9.76 12.73
CA ARG A 493 -49.31 9.91 14.03
C ARG A 493 -50.26 11.12 14.08
N GLN A 494 -49.86 12.27 13.54
CA GLN A 494 -50.73 13.44 13.35
C GLN A 494 -51.94 13.11 12.48
N VAL A 495 -51.73 12.47 11.32
CA VAL A 495 -52.81 12.08 10.41
C VAL A 495 -53.78 11.09 11.08
N GLN A 496 -53.30 10.14 11.88
CA GLN A 496 -54.15 9.23 12.66
C GLN A 496 -55.00 9.96 13.70
N LEU A 497 -54.42 10.93 14.43
CA LEU A 497 -55.15 11.75 15.41
C LEU A 497 -56.24 12.59 14.75
N LEU A 498 -55.91 13.29 13.66
CA LEU A 498 -56.84 14.14 12.92
C LEU A 498 -57.97 13.33 12.25
N LEU A 499 -57.65 12.18 11.64
CA LEU A 499 -58.68 11.29 11.07
C LEU A 499 -59.60 10.72 12.15
N HIS A 500 -59.07 10.42 13.34
CA HIS A 500 -59.89 9.97 14.47
C HIS A 500 -60.84 11.07 14.96
N GLU A 501 -60.35 12.30 15.16
CA GLU A 501 -61.19 13.43 15.59
C GLU A 501 -62.29 13.74 14.55
N VAL A 502 -61.93 13.78 13.26
CA VAL A 502 -62.90 13.92 12.14
C VAL A 502 -63.91 12.77 12.09
N SER A 503 -63.54 11.55 12.53
CA SER A 503 -64.48 10.43 12.63
C SER A 503 -65.47 10.58 13.80
N GLN A 504 -65.03 11.14 14.94
CA GLN A 504 -65.91 11.46 16.06
C GLN A 504 -66.90 12.58 15.68
N LEU A 505 -66.40 13.67 15.10
CA LEU A 505 -67.23 14.81 14.67
C LEU A 505 -68.28 14.45 13.62
N LYS A 506 -68.05 13.39 12.83
CA LYS A 506 -69.01 12.84 11.85
C LYS A 506 -70.00 11.82 12.44
N GLY A 507 -70.00 11.61 13.76
CA GLY A 507 -70.90 10.67 14.43
C GLY A 507 -70.55 9.19 14.19
N GLY A 508 -69.29 8.89 13.86
CA GLY A 508 -68.81 7.52 13.75
C GLY A 508 -68.87 6.77 15.10
N ALA A 509 -68.85 5.43 15.05
CA ALA A 509 -68.81 4.61 16.26
C ALA A 509 -67.60 5.00 17.14
N ARG A 510 -67.85 5.15 18.45
CA ARG A 510 -66.90 5.62 19.47
C ARG A 510 -65.77 4.61 19.70
N THR A 511 -64.83 4.60 18.76
CA THR A 511 -63.57 3.86 18.84
C THR A 511 -62.69 4.43 19.96
N PRO A 512 -61.81 3.61 20.57
CA PRO A 512 -60.81 4.13 21.50
C PRO A 512 -59.84 5.07 20.74
N PRO A 513 -59.37 6.16 21.36
CA PRO A 513 -58.46 7.09 20.70
C PRO A 513 -57.12 6.41 20.35
N PRO A 514 -56.52 6.71 19.19
CA PRO A 514 -55.16 6.28 18.90
C PRO A 514 -54.22 6.82 19.97
N ALA A 515 -53.26 6.00 20.41
CA ALA A 515 -52.46 6.29 21.59
C ALA A 515 -51.59 7.55 21.38
N ARG A 516 -52.03 8.69 21.95
CA ARG A 516 -51.19 9.88 22.19
C ARG A 516 -49.91 9.40 22.89
N ALA A 517 -48.76 9.96 22.54
CA ALA A 517 -47.49 9.51 23.10
C ALA A 517 -47.44 9.79 24.62
N THR A 518 -47.85 8.82 25.44
CA THR A 518 -47.74 8.88 26.90
C THR A 518 -46.28 8.63 27.27
N PRO A 519 -45.54 9.61 27.81
CA PRO A 519 -44.19 9.36 28.28
C PRO A 519 -44.26 8.35 29.43
N ALA A 520 -43.67 7.17 29.24
CA ALA A 520 -43.58 6.17 30.28
C ALA A 520 -42.69 6.73 31.42
N PRO A 521 -43.14 6.75 32.68
CA PRO A 521 -42.38 7.35 33.79
C PRO A 521 -41.23 6.45 34.29
N ALA A 522 -40.71 5.55 33.45
CA ALA A 522 -39.76 4.50 33.81
C ALA A 522 -38.54 4.52 32.88
N ALA A 523 -37.35 4.66 33.49
CA ALA A 523 -36.04 4.51 32.85
C ALA A 523 -35.75 5.43 31.65
N GLY A 524 -35.55 6.73 31.94
CA GLY A 524 -35.03 7.71 30.99
C GLY A 524 -36.12 8.58 30.36
N LEU A 525 -35.88 9.89 30.35
CA LEU A 525 -36.68 10.82 29.54
C LEU A 525 -36.25 10.65 28.08
N ASP A 526 -36.96 9.81 27.32
CA ASP A 526 -36.83 9.82 25.86
C ASP A 526 -37.31 11.18 25.34
N ALA A 527 -36.33 12.03 25.02
CA ALA A 527 -36.58 13.36 24.51
C ALA A 527 -37.39 13.33 23.20
N ALA A 528 -37.25 12.29 22.37
CA ALA A 528 -38.02 12.17 21.13
C ALA A 528 -39.52 11.94 21.43
N ALA A 529 -39.86 10.95 22.27
CA ALA A 529 -41.25 10.74 22.69
C ALA A 529 -41.85 11.96 23.42
N VAL A 530 -41.08 12.65 24.27
CA VAL A 530 -41.55 13.87 24.94
C VAL A 530 -41.79 15.00 23.94
N ILE A 531 -40.89 15.23 22.98
CA ILE A 531 -41.04 16.23 21.92
C ILE A 531 -42.29 15.93 21.08
N ALA A 532 -42.46 14.69 20.61
CA ALA A 532 -43.64 14.28 19.84
C ALA A 532 -44.94 14.53 20.63
N SER A 533 -44.99 14.13 21.91
CA SER A 533 -46.18 14.26 22.76
C SER A 533 -46.63 15.71 23.03
N ARG A 534 -45.70 16.68 23.00
CA ARG A 534 -45.92 18.07 23.43
C ARG A 534 -45.86 19.11 22.32
N LEU A 535 -45.09 18.87 21.26
CA LEU A 535 -44.85 19.82 20.19
C LEU A 535 -45.40 19.35 18.83
N VAL A 536 -45.89 18.11 18.72
CA VAL A 536 -46.28 17.48 17.44
C VAL A 536 -47.70 16.90 17.46
N ASP A 537 -48.14 16.27 18.56
CA ASP A 537 -49.50 15.70 18.72
C ASP A 537 -50.56 16.79 19.02
N PHE A 538 -51.26 17.30 17.98
CA PHE A 538 -52.43 18.20 18.09
C PHE A 538 -53.73 17.56 17.57
N ARG A 539 -54.88 18.11 18.01
CA ARG A 539 -56.24 17.68 17.62
C ARG A 539 -57.02 18.74 16.84
N ASP A 540 -56.81 20.01 17.16
CA ASP A 540 -57.50 21.15 16.57
C ASP A 540 -56.51 22.27 16.19
N ILE A 541 -56.95 23.19 15.33
CA ILE A 541 -56.20 24.37 14.88
C ILE A 541 -55.77 25.24 16.06
N GLY A 542 -56.57 25.32 17.14
CA GLY A 542 -56.19 26.01 18.38
C GLY A 542 -54.95 25.38 19.04
N GLU A 543 -54.98 24.07 19.32
CA GLU A 543 -53.83 23.34 19.87
C GLU A 543 -52.59 23.47 18.96
N MET A 544 -52.77 23.39 17.64
CA MET A 544 -51.70 23.56 16.66
C MET A 544 -51.05 24.96 16.73
N GLN A 545 -51.84 26.03 16.92
CA GLN A 545 -51.31 27.40 17.06
C GLN A 545 -50.54 27.59 18.38
N GLU A 546 -50.98 26.97 19.47
CA GLU A 546 -50.25 26.98 20.75
C GLU A 546 -48.95 26.16 20.66
N GLN A 547 -48.99 24.99 20.02
CA GLN A 547 -47.79 24.17 19.78
C GLN A 547 -46.79 24.89 18.86
N ASN A 548 -47.23 25.53 17.78
CA ASN A 548 -46.36 26.35 16.93
C ASN A 548 -45.73 27.52 17.70
N ARG A 549 -46.45 28.14 18.64
CA ARG A 549 -45.88 29.19 19.52
C ARG A 549 -44.79 28.61 20.43
N ALA A 550 -45.05 27.47 21.07
CA ALA A 550 -44.09 26.78 21.92
C ALA A 550 -42.85 26.28 21.13
N GLN A 551 -43.04 25.76 19.92
CA GLN A 551 -41.96 25.41 18.99
C GLN A 551 -41.08 26.63 18.70
N LEU A 552 -41.67 27.77 18.31
CA LEU A 552 -40.91 28.98 18.00
C LEU A 552 -40.14 29.52 19.21
N GLU A 553 -40.66 29.41 20.42
CA GLU A 553 -39.91 29.73 21.64
C GLU A 553 -38.75 28.78 21.91
N VAL A 554 -38.95 27.47 21.74
CA VAL A 554 -37.91 26.45 21.93
C VAL A 554 -36.82 26.58 20.86
N ILE A 555 -37.19 26.82 19.60
CA ILE A 555 -36.25 27.06 18.49
C ILE A 555 -35.41 28.31 18.79
N ARG A 556 -36.02 29.43 19.19
CA ARG A 556 -35.28 30.67 19.53
C ARG A 556 -34.29 30.48 20.68
N LYS A 557 -34.70 29.75 21.73
CA LYS A 557 -33.82 29.40 22.87
C LYS A 557 -32.66 28.51 22.40
N LEU A 558 -32.96 27.42 21.71
CA LEU A 558 -31.96 26.48 21.19
C LEU A 558 -31.00 27.12 20.18
N SER A 559 -31.44 28.07 19.36
CA SER A 559 -30.56 28.85 18.49
C SER A 559 -29.61 29.75 19.28
N ALA A 560 -30.08 30.45 20.31
CA ALA A 560 -29.21 31.24 21.20
C ALA A 560 -28.22 30.33 21.94
N ASP A 561 -28.69 29.22 22.54
CA ASP A 561 -27.85 28.23 23.22
C ASP A 561 -26.77 27.64 22.27
N GLN A 562 -27.10 27.44 20.98
CA GLN A 562 -26.16 26.97 19.95
C GLN A 562 -25.19 28.06 19.48
N GLU A 563 -25.60 29.33 19.43
CA GLU A 563 -24.71 30.45 19.11
C GLU A 563 -23.71 30.70 20.25
N ASP A 564 -24.16 30.69 21.51
CA ASP A 564 -23.32 30.81 22.70
C ASP A 564 -22.36 29.62 22.84
N MET A 565 -22.85 28.37 22.73
CA MET A 565 -21.98 27.18 22.75
C MET A 565 -21.04 27.13 21.55
N GLY A 566 -21.47 27.67 20.40
CA GLY A 566 -20.63 27.84 19.21
C GLY A 566 -19.56 28.91 19.38
N ALA A 567 -19.80 29.94 20.21
CA ALA A 567 -18.84 30.98 20.54
C ALA A 567 -17.82 30.51 21.59
N THR A 568 -18.26 29.84 22.65
CA THR A 568 -17.35 29.29 23.69
C THR A 568 -16.41 28.26 23.10
N LEU A 569 -16.90 27.29 22.31
CA LEU A 569 -16.05 26.31 21.64
C LEU A 569 -15.03 26.96 20.70
N LYS A 570 -15.41 28.00 19.94
CA LYS A 570 -14.46 28.75 19.10
C LYS A 570 -13.36 29.42 19.93
N ALA A 571 -13.73 30.05 21.04
CA ALA A 571 -12.77 30.68 21.95
C ALA A 571 -11.82 29.65 22.61
N GLU A 572 -12.32 28.48 22.99
CA GLU A 572 -11.51 27.38 23.50
C GLU A 572 -10.54 26.83 22.45
N TYR A 573 -10.99 26.61 21.21
CA TYR A 573 -10.12 26.18 20.11
C TYR A 573 -9.06 27.23 19.76
N GLN A 574 -9.42 28.52 19.75
CA GLN A 574 -8.46 29.62 19.55
C GLN A 574 -7.43 29.65 20.68
N ALA A 575 -7.86 29.68 21.94
CA ALA A 575 -6.96 29.66 23.09
C ALA A 575 -6.06 28.40 23.15
N HIS A 576 -6.50 27.26 22.59
CA HIS A 576 -5.66 26.07 22.45
C HIS A 576 -4.66 26.19 21.29
N LEU A 577 -5.05 26.77 20.16
CA LEU A 577 -4.14 27.06 19.04
C LEU A 577 -3.05 28.06 19.46
N ASP A 578 -3.42 29.13 20.16
CA ASP A 578 -2.50 30.17 20.62
C ASP A 578 -1.47 29.60 21.61
N LYS A 579 -1.90 28.72 22.53
CA LYS A 579 -0.99 27.97 23.42
C LYS A 579 -0.02 27.09 22.65
N VAL A 580 -0.50 26.33 21.66
CA VAL A 580 0.38 25.47 20.84
C VAL A 580 1.34 26.30 19.99
N GLN A 581 0.93 27.48 19.51
CA GLN A 581 1.82 28.41 18.83
C GLN A 581 2.90 28.94 19.79
N ALA A 582 2.53 29.43 20.98
CA ALA A 582 3.49 29.89 21.99
C ALA A 582 4.48 28.79 22.43
N ASP A 583 3.99 27.58 22.71
CA ASP A 583 4.84 26.41 23.01
C ASP A 583 5.80 26.09 21.85
N SER A 584 5.35 26.22 20.60
CA SER A 584 6.20 25.98 19.42
C SER A 584 7.25 27.09 19.23
N GLN A 585 6.90 28.35 19.50
CA GLN A 585 7.81 29.50 19.43
C GLN A 585 8.89 29.38 20.52
N ALA A 586 8.51 29.11 21.77
CA ALA A 586 9.47 28.91 22.86
C ALA A 586 10.45 27.74 22.59
N ARG A 587 9.99 26.66 21.94
CA ARG A 587 10.87 25.55 21.51
C ARG A 587 11.79 25.94 20.35
N LEU A 588 11.33 26.77 19.41
CA LEU A 588 12.17 27.32 18.36
C LEU A 588 13.25 28.23 18.94
N GLU A 589 12.89 29.16 19.83
CA GLU A 589 13.83 30.03 20.55
C GLU A 589 14.86 29.22 21.35
N GLU A 590 14.45 28.14 22.04
CA GLU A 590 15.39 27.26 22.74
C GLU A 590 16.35 26.54 21.76
N LEU A 591 15.85 26.07 20.61
CA LEU A 591 16.66 25.45 19.57
C LEU A 591 17.60 26.45 18.89
N GLU A 592 17.19 27.70 18.70
CA GLU A 592 18.05 28.77 18.17
C GLU A 592 19.13 29.18 19.19
N ALA A 593 18.79 29.26 20.47
CA ALA A 593 19.75 29.51 21.55
C ALA A 593 20.76 28.35 21.71
N ARG A 594 20.30 27.10 21.56
CA ARG A 594 21.16 25.91 21.49
C ARG A 594 22.07 25.96 20.25
N ARG A 595 21.51 26.27 19.07
CA ARG A 595 22.26 26.44 17.81
C ARG A 595 23.35 27.49 17.94
N GLY A 596 23.01 28.65 18.51
CA GLY A 596 23.96 29.73 18.80
C GLY A 596 25.11 29.28 19.70
N LYS A 597 24.82 28.60 20.81
CA LYS A 597 25.84 28.02 21.71
C LYS A 597 26.73 26.97 21.02
N THR A 598 26.16 26.12 20.16
CA THR A 598 26.98 25.18 19.37
C THR A 598 27.82 25.89 18.31
N GLN A 599 27.31 26.98 17.71
CA GLN A 599 28.06 27.72 16.69
C GLN A 599 29.22 28.50 17.31
N THR A 600 29.03 29.21 18.44
CA THR A 600 30.14 29.89 19.12
C THR A 600 31.21 28.91 19.60
N MET A 601 30.81 27.71 20.05
CA MET A 601 31.73 26.62 20.38
C MET A 601 32.51 26.12 19.16
N VAL A 602 31.85 25.89 18.02
CA VAL A 602 32.51 25.50 16.76
C VAL A 602 33.46 26.59 16.27
N GLU A 603 33.07 27.86 16.33
CA GLU A 603 33.95 28.98 16.01
C GLU A 603 35.16 29.08 16.95
N ALA A 604 34.99 28.80 18.25
CA ALA A 604 36.10 28.74 19.20
C ALA A 604 37.08 27.60 18.86
N ILE A 605 36.57 26.40 18.53
CA ILE A 605 37.39 25.27 18.07
C ILE A 605 38.11 25.61 16.75
N VAL A 606 37.46 26.32 15.82
CA VAL A 606 38.08 26.81 14.58
C VAL A 606 39.20 27.82 14.86
N ARG A 607 38.97 28.79 15.75
CA ARG A 607 39.99 29.76 16.19
C ARG A 607 41.19 29.04 16.84
N GLN A 608 40.93 28.06 17.71
CA GLN A 608 41.97 27.22 18.32
C GLN A 608 42.76 26.42 17.28
N ARG A 609 42.08 25.73 16.35
CA ARG A 609 42.70 25.00 15.24
C ARG A 609 43.62 25.89 14.41
N ASP A 610 43.16 27.08 14.04
CA ASP A 610 43.91 27.98 13.17
C ASP A 610 45.07 28.67 13.90
N MET A 611 44.94 28.89 15.22
CA MET A 611 46.05 29.27 16.10
C MET A 611 47.10 28.15 16.23
N TYR A 612 46.71 26.90 16.45
CA TYR A 612 47.67 25.77 16.47
C TYR A 612 48.34 25.59 15.11
N LYS A 613 47.61 25.80 14.01
CA LYS A 613 48.15 25.78 12.64
C LYS A 613 49.15 26.91 12.40
N SER A 614 48.90 28.13 12.89
CA SER A 614 49.85 29.25 12.75
C SER A 614 51.08 29.09 13.65
N LEU A 615 50.93 28.57 14.87
CA LEU A 615 52.04 28.20 15.75
C LEU A 615 52.92 27.11 15.10
N TYR A 616 52.33 26.06 14.52
CA TYR A 616 53.08 25.01 13.84
C TYR A 616 53.80 25.53 12.58
N ALA A 617 53.17 26.42 11.81
CA ALA A 617 53.79 27.08 10.66
C ALA A 617 54.93 28.03 11.09
N SER A 618 54.77 28.77 12.20
CA SER A 618 55.80 29.67 12.73
C SER A 618 56.95 28.93 13.42
N GLY A 619 56.70 27.74 13.98
CA GLY A 619 57.71 26.86 14.58
C GLY A 619 58.63 26.20 13.56
N ALA A 620 58.22 26.14 12.28
CA ALA A 620 59.06 25.67 11.17
C ALA A 620 60.09 26.72 10.68
N GLY A 621 60.06 27.94 11.22
CA GLY A 621 61.01 29.02 10.90
C GLY A 621 62.04 29.27 12.01
N PRO A 622 63.33 29.52 11.68
CA PRO A 622 64.37 29.78 12.66
C PRO A 622 64.18 31.16 13.33
N GLY A 623 63.36 31.19 14.39
CA GLY A 623 63.03 32.39 15.16
C GLY A 623 61.74 32.30 16.00
N GLY A 624 60.93 31.25 15.83
CA GLY A 624 59.57 31.18 16.40
C GLY A 624 59.41 31.25 17.94
N ALA A 625 60.48 31.10 18.72
CA ALA A 625 60.42 31.05 20.18
C ALA A 625 59.82 32.33 20.81
N ALA A 626 60.25 33.52 20.38
CA ALA A 626 59.79 34.80 20.96
C ALA A 626 58.30 35.11 20.69
N ASN A 627 57.71 34.48 19.67
CA ASN A 627 56.30 34.64 19.32
C ASN A 627 55.38 33.66 20.07
N ALA A 628 55.93 32.61 20.68
CA ALA A 628 55.15 31.65 21.46
C ALA A 628 54.68 32.23 22.80
N ASP A 629 55.57 32.93 23.52
CA ASP A 629 55.26 33.49 24.85
C ASP A 629 54.23 34.63 24.78
N THR A 630 54.27 35.44 23.71
CA THR A 630 53.29 36.50 23.45
C THR A 630 51.92 35.96 23.04
N ALA A 631 51.88 34.81 22.35
CA ALA A 631 50.64 34.06 22.09
C ALA A 631 50.08 33.41 23.37
N ALA A 632 50.94 32.87 24.25
CA ALA A 632 50.52 32.29 25.52
C ALA A 632 49.88 33.32 26.47
N LEU A 633 50.43 34.53 26.54
CA LEU A 633 49.87 35.65 27.32
C LEU A 633 48.49 36.10 26.80
N THR A 634 48.26 36.09 25.48
CA THR A 634 46.96 36.44 24.91
C THR A 634 45.93 35.31 25.05
N LEU A 635 46.35 34.04 25.06
CA LEU A 635 45.49 32.90 25.37
C LEU A 635 44.86 33.00 26.77
N ALA A 636 45.65 33.42 27.77
CA ALA A 636 45.17 33.59 29.15
C ALA A 636 44.10 34.69 29.28
N ALA A 637 44.20 35.77 28.50
CA ALA A 637 43.19 36.83 28.46
C ALA A 637 41.91 36.40 27.74
N ALA A 638 42.03 35.65 26.63
CA ALA A 638 40.90 35.21 25.81
C ALA A 638 40.08 34.06 26.43
N ALA A 639 40.58 33.39 27.47
CA ALA A 639 39.88 32.34 28.20
C ALA A 639 39.14 32.85 29.46
N ALA A 640 39.20 34.16 29.74
CA ALA A 640 38.62 34.81 30.92
C ALA A 640 37.40 35.70 30.60
N ALA A 641 36.87 35.63 29.37
CA ALA A 641 35.74 36.39 28.85
C ALA A 641 34.82 35.50 27.99
#